data_AF-A0A8H6H9R4-F1
#
_entry.id   AF-A0A8H6H9R4-F1
#
_cell.length_a   1.000
_cell.length_b   1.000
_cell.length_c   1.000
_cell.angle_alpha   90.00
_cell.angle_beta   90.00
_cell.angle_gamma   90.00
#
_symmetry.space_group_name_H-M   'P 1'
#
loop_
_entity.id
_entity.type
_entity.pdbx_description
1 polymer ?
#
loop_
_entity_poly.entity_id
_entity_poly.type
_entity_poly.pdbx_seq_one_letter_code
_entity_poly.pdbx_strand_id
1 'polypeptide(L)'
;MGRRGGSFEWAVPGQPAPDAQGYYTVQVLDAFRLVPNAPYSPVYAITIRALELYRATHLRCPHLAVEPFVKSLCDIYGVCYCPSLRSAFSNCYDVYLRLRRETESRVKCSLNRTGQWRRNNACAACTYHLSGEEKLKFSMLVTMDGNDSLKRILRRHLDASYAGVDDDEDEDKPRPAPQSIEREDNRDIGNDIYITREAANRWDWETRFQDGKTVEREVDIRTEEDGDSPCAGRWHNMAKEATAKAWGIFDETGIFLCLCRHGFVLALVDMVRSGELSKYPLAIVEALLDAFGNDIGCGYDIGCKFSSTLRRSALGARAEKANFTSLVGSFHGHAHNRICQLSNLAAYVKGLGLEDLEGCERFFSKSNALAGSGRYASGFHRKQGIEEYCKHVDAFETSQNLSKFIVDNYKQALSIIAGEGLLKRQMASSGIESVDEFHKWLKEEREYLEGLRTEPVTETLKMDYYASLKNLQKAHRRQCLWATQCGAFIAVDPSNPTKGPGVATRRRVEREKVDRATQAVHALEMELDIPVRWTPKSAEWKQAKVLVTQREYRQRLDELERLVVSRMFELTKVNMSQTGYKLRKHISSNLQTRSQAIRTALGHYNAAAAELDPPRPSLSWDEVVEYAFLADFDLLRDSREDIRSRPWAQPLNRALRDTYFKIERAREEIKRLHVEIKRVITHIQDEENFLIAAEEEQRHIDPLLSYQIAKYRNERTRFASTHIRRFNELAKLPGRPGESREEEEDEAELDERYHAIEATAT
;
A
#
# COMPACT_ATOMS: atom_id res chain seq x y z
N MET A 1 -21.61 58.18 -25.90
CA MET A 1 -20.48 59.12 -26.13
C MET A 1 -19.66 59.14 -24.85
N GLY A 2 -18.37 58.81 -24.77
CA GLY A 2 -17.37 58.51 -25.78
C GLY A 2 -16.57 57.22 -25.51
N ARG A 3 -16.00 56.69 -26.59
CA ARG A 3 -15.14 55.51 -26.63
C ARG A 3 -13.80 55.81 -25.96
N ARG A 4 -13.35 54.97 -25.02
CA ARG A 4 -11.93 54.76 -24.75
C ARG A 4 -11.59 53.35 -25.22
N GLY A 5 -11.24 53.23 -26.50
CA GLY A 5 -10.58 52.04 -27.02
C GLY A 5 -9.13 52.05 -26.53
N GLY A 6 -8.78 51.07 -25.71
CA GLY A 6 -7.38 50.71 -25.50
C GLY A 6 -7.01 49.71 -26.58
N SER A 7 -6.42 50.18 -27.66
CA SER A 7 -5.71 49.35 -28.63
C SER A 7 -4.46 48.79 -27.98
N PHE A 8 -4.40 47.47 -27.77
CA PHE A 8 -3.14 46.76 -27.53
C PHE A 8 -2.55 46.44 -28.90
N GLU A 9 -1.46 47.12 -29.24
CA GLU A 9 -0.73 46.92 -30.49
C GLU A 9 0.08 45.62 -30.44
N TRP A 10 -0.10 44.78 -31.46
CA TRP A 10 0.82 43.70 -31.78
C TRP A 10 2.01 44.29 -32.53
N ALA A 11 3.21 44.25 -31.95
CA ALA A 11 4.42 44.66 -32.65
C ALA A 11 4.84 43.56 -33.65
N VAL A 12 4.72 43.86 -34.95
CA VAL A 12 5.33 43.08 -36.04
C VAL A 12 6.80 43.56 -36.18
N PRO A 13 7.83 42.69 -36.12
CA PRO A 13 9.22 43.16 -36.23
C PRO A 13 9.59 43.48 -37.68
N GLY A 14 9.91 44.76 -37.95
CA GLY A 14 10.74 45.18 -39.09
C GLY A 14 12.24 45.01 -38.79
N GLN A 15 13.06 44.97 -39.84
CA GLN A 15 14.45 44.51 -39.92
C GLN A 15 15.45 44.94 -38.81
N PRO A 16 16.50 44.13 -38.53
CA PRO A 16 17.37 44.28 -37.36
C PRO A 16 18.55 45.25 -37.57
N ALA A 17 18.90 45.99 -36.52
CA ALA A 17 20.26 46.48 -36.29
C ALA A 17 21.01 45.43 -35.44
N PRO A 18 22.28 45.11 -35.76
CA PRO A 18 23.03 44.10 -35.02
C PRO A 18 23.45 44.66 -33.64
N ASP A 19 23.32 43.82 -32.61
CA ASP A 19 23.92 43.94 -31.26
C ASP A 19 23.11 44.57 -30.11
N ALA A 20 21.82 44.92 -30.29
CA ALA A 20 20.98 45.41 -29.18
C ALA A 20 19.73 44.57 -28.84
N GLN A 21 19.44 43.51 -29.61
CA GLN A 21 18.17 42.78 -29.51
C GLN A 21 17.91 42.08 -28.16
N GLY A 22 18.95 41.62 -27.46
CA GLY A 22 18.78 40.87 -26.20
C GLY A 22 18.30 41.73 -25.02
N TYR A 23 18.77 42.98 -24.91
CA TYR A 23 18.49 43.82 -23.74
C TYR A 23 17.11 44.50 -23.79
N TYR A 24 16.69 44.96 -24.97
CA TYR A 24 15.37 45.58 -25.15
C TYR A 24 14.22 44.57 -24.98
N THR A 25 14.39 43.35 -25.46
CA THR A 25 13.36 42.31 -25.32
C THR A 25 13.13 41.93 -23.85
N VAL A 26 14.17 41.84 -23.03
CA VAL A 26 14.02 41.52 -21.59
C VAL A 26 13.32 42.65 -20.82
N GLN A 27 13.65 43.92 -21.10
CA GLN A 27 13.02 45.07 -20.42
C GLN A 27 11.54 45.24 -20.78
N VAL A 28 11.15 45.01 -22.04
CA VAL A 28 9.74 45.04 -22.46
C VAL A 28 8.95 43.89 -21.84
N LEU A 29 9.52 42.69 -21.78
CA LEU A 29 8.84 41.54 -21.17
C LEU A 29 8.61 41.72 -19.66
N ASP A 30 9.53 42.40 -18.96
CA ASP A 30 9.39 42.71 -17.54
C ASP A 30 8.29 43.76 -17.28
N ALA A 31 8.25 44.84 -18.08
CA ALA A 31 7.22 45.87 -18.01
C ALA A 31 5.80 45.33 -18.25
N PHE A 32 5.64 44.33 -19.12
CA PHE A 32 4.34 43.73 -19.48
C PHE A 32 4.04 42.39 -18.75
N ARG A 33 4.90 41.93 -17.84
CA ARG A 33 4.75 40.66 -17.09
C ARG A 33 4.54 39.45 -18.03
N LEU A 34 5.36 39.39 -19.07
CA LEU A 34 5.33 38.39 -20.12
C LEU A 34 6.48 37.39 -19.96
N VAL A 35 6.21 36.11 -20.27
CA VAL A 35 7.21 35.05 -20.32
C VAL A 35 7.46 34.66 -21.78
N PRO A 36 8.68 34.80 -22.30
CA PRO A 36 9.01 34.48 -23.68
C PRO A 36 9.12 32.97 -23.91
N ASN A 37 8.82 32.51 -25.13
CA ASN A 37 8.90 31.10 -25.52
C ASN A 37 10.32 30.61 -25.84
N ALA A 38 11.27 31.54 -26.02
CA ALA A 38 12.66 31.26 -26.32
C ALA A 38 13.57 32.36 -25.73
N PRO A 39 14.79 32.02 -25.28
CA PRO A 39 15.68 32.97 -24.60
C PRO A 39 16.34 33.98 -25.53
N TYR A 40 16.69 33.60 -26.77
CA TYR A 40 17.49 34.44 -27.67
C TYR A 40 16.69 35.06 -28.82
N SER A 41 15.59 34.43 -29.23
CA SER A 41 14.76 34.89 -30.35
C SER A 41 13.29 34.54 -30.09
N PRO A 42 12.64 35.22 -29.13
CA PRO A 42 11.25 34.94 -28.81
C PRO A 42 10.34 35.34 -29.97
N VAL A 43 9.50 34.39 -30.39
CA VAL A 43 8.45 34.61 -31.39
C VAL A 43 7.10 34.84 -30.70
N TYR A 44 6.93 34.24 -29.52
CA TYR A 44 5.72 34.34 -28.71
C TYR A 44 6.09 34.68 -27.27
N ALA A 45 5.22 35.42 -26.61
CA ALA A 45 5.28 35.61 -25.17
C ALA A 45 3.88 35.47 -24.57
N ILE A 46 3.80 34.87 -23.39
CA ILE A 46 2.54 34.60 -22.68
C ILE A 46 2.55 35.34 -21.35
N THR A 47 1.44 35.97 -20.99
CA THR A 47 1.34 36.68 -19.71
C THR A 47 1.44 35.71 -18.53
N ILE A 48 2.08 36.14 -17.44
CA ILE A 48 2.11 35.40 -16.17
C ILE A 48 0.69 35.06 -15.69
N ARG A 49 -0.29 35.97 -15.93
CA ARG A 49 -1.70 35.75 -15.58
C ARG A 49 -2.32 34.58 -16.33
N ALA A 50 -2.05 34.43 -17.63
CA ALA A 50 -2.54 33.29 -18.40
C ALA A 50 -1.88 31.97 -17.97
N LEU A 51 -0.58 31.99 -17.65
CA LEU A 51 0.14 30.82 -17.13
C LEU A 51 -0.36 30.42 -15.73
N GLU A 52 -0.61 31.39 -14.85
CA GLU A 52 -1.22 31.17 -13.52
C GLU A 52 -2.64 30.62 -13.64
N LEU A 53 -3.45 31.17 -14.55
CA LEU A 53 -4.80 30.67 -14.82
C LEU A 53 -4.74 29.21 -15.26
N TYR A 54 -3.87 28.89 -16.23
CA TYR A 54 -3.66 27.51 -16.66
C TYR A 54 -3.23 26.62 -15.49
N ARG A 55 -2.19 27.01 -14.72
CA ARG A 55 -1.73 26.22 -13.57
C ARG A 55 -2.89 25.95 -12.59
N ALA A 56 -3.59 26.99 -12.15
CA ALA A 56 -4.65 26.87 -11.15
C ALA A 56 -5.81 25.99 -11.64
N THR A 57 -6.22 26.16 -12.90
CA THR A 57 -7.33 25.38 -13.49
C THR A 57 -6.92 23.94 -13.79
N HIS A 58 -5.70 23.72 -14.30
CA HIS A 58 -5.14 22.39 -14.52
C HIS A 58 -4.98 21.60 -13.22
N LEU A 59 -4.47 22.20 -12.15
CA LEU A 59 -4.30 21.50 -10.87
C LEU A 59 -5.64 21.20 -10.17
N ARG A 60 -6.70 21.95 -10.48
CA ARG A 60 -8.08 21.64 -10.04
C ARG A 60 -8.77 20.62 -10.94
N CYS A 61 -8.45 20.62 -12.22
CA CYS A 61 -9.01 19.70 -13.22
C CYS A 61 -7.88 19.20 -14.13
N PRO A 62 -7.17 18.13 -13.73
CA PRO A 62 -6.00 17.64 -14.49
C PRO A 62 -6.33 17.16 -15.91
N HIS A 63 -7.61 16.96 -16.23
CA HIS A 63 -8.10 16.71 -17.58
C HIS A 63 -7.88 17.89 -18.54
N LEU A 64 -7.73 19.12 -18.03
CA LEU A 64 -7.46 20.29 -18.84
C LEU A 64 -6.00 20.29 -19.33
N ALA A 65 -5.73 19.65 -20.47
CA ALA A 65 -4.42 19.66 -21.10
C ALA A 65 -4.08 21.04 -21.69
N VAL A 66 -2.79 21.26 -21.99
CA VAL A 66 -2.27 22.51 -22.59
C VAL A 66 -3.00 22.84 -23.91
N GLU A 67 -3.19 21.86 -24.78
CA GLU A 67 -3.76 22.11 -26.11
C GLU A 67 -5.21 22.65 -26.06
N PRO A 68 -6.16 22.02 -25.35
CA PRO A 68 -7.49 22.60 -25.14
C PRO A 68 -7.44 24.03 -24.57
N PHE A 69 -6.56 24.29 -23.60
CA PHE A 69 -6.42 25.63 -23.02
C PHE A 69 -5.93 26.66 -24.05
N VAL A 70 -4.91 26.31 -24.84
CA VAL A 70 -4.37 27.17 -25.91
C VAL A 70 -5.39 27.39 -27.03
N LYS A 71 -6.18 26.36 -27.39
CA LYS A 71 -7.30 26.51 -28.33
C LYS A 71 -8.35 27.48 -27.79
N SER A 72 -8.72 27.38 -26.51
CA SER A 72 -9.63 28.34 -25.88
C SER A 72 -9.09 29.77 -25.89
N LEU A 73 -7.77 29.95 -25.69
CA LEU A 73 -7.16 31.27 -25.88
C LEU A 73 -7.32 31.75 -27.33
N CYS A 74 -7.08 30.88 -28.32
CA CYS A 74 -7.25 31.23 -29.73
C CYS A 74 -8.69 31.67 -30.04
N ASP A 75 -9.68 30.94 -29.53
CA ASP A 75 -11.11 31.26 -29.69
C ASP A 75 -11.46 32.62 -29.08
N ILE A 76 -10.96 32.93 -27.89
CA ILE A 76 -11.17 34.22 -27.21
C ILE A 76 -10.57 35.39 -28.02
N TYR A 77 -9.40 35.19 -28.60
CA TYR A 77 -8.70 36.23 -29.37
C TYR A 77 -9.10 36.26 -30.85
N GLY A 78 -9.98 35.36 -31.30
CA GLY A 78 -10.41 35.27 -32.70
C GLY A 78 -9.29 34.90 -33.67
N VAL A 79 -8.29 34.13 -33.22
CA VAL A 79 -7.15 33.70 -34.03
C VAL A 79 -7.21 32.21 -34.33
N CYS A 80 -6.62 31.78 -35.46
CA CYS A 80 -6.56 30.38 -35.83
C CYS A 80 -5.53 29.64 -34.96
N TYR A 81 -5.91 28.47 -34.42
CA TYR A 81 -4.97 27.61 -33.71
C TYR A 81 -3.92 27.02 -34.67
N CYS A 82 -2.65 27.16 -34.32
CA CYS A 82 -1.55 26.45 -34.96
C CYS A 82 -0.78 25.60 -33.93
N PRO A 83 -0.31 24.38 -34.30
CA PRO A 83 0.38 23.49 -33.37
C PRO A 83 1.63 24.10 -32.70
N SER A 84 2.28 25.08 -33.32
CA SER A 84 3.42 25.80 -32.75
C SER A 84 3.05 26.60 -31.50
N LEU A 85 1.80 27.08 -31.37
CA LEU A 85 1.35 27.82 -30.18
C LEU A 85 1.30 26.93 -28.94
N ARG A 86 0.94 25.65 -29.09
CA ARG A 86 1.00 24.69 -27.98
C ARG A 86 2.44 24.56 -27.46
N SER A 87 3.40 24.35 -28.37
CA SER A 87 4.82 24.23 -28.00
C SER A 87 5.35 25.52 -27.39
N ALA A 88 4.98 26.68 -27.95
CA ALA A 88 5.37 27.98 -27.41
C ALA A 88 4.82 28.18 -25.98
N PHE A 89 3.54 27.84 -25.75
CA PHE A 89 2.93 27.91 -24.43
C PHE A 89 3.63 26.96 -23.44
N SER A 90 3.89 25.71 -23.83
CA SER A 90 4.63 24.76 -22.98
C SER A 90 6.01 25.28 -22.59
N ASN A 91 6.77 25.88 -23.51
CA ASN A 91 8.06 26.48 -23.20
C ASN A 91 7.93 27.65 -22.21
N CYS A 92 6.95 28.55 -22.42
CA CYS A 92 6.68 29.64 -21.47
C CYS A 92 6.29 29.09 -20.09
N TYR A 93 5.49 28.02 -20.06
CA TYR A 93 5.02 27.39 -18.83
C TYR A 93 6.17 26.76 -18.04
N ASP A 94 7.12 26.09 -18.70
CA ASP A 94 8.34 25.57 -18.08
C ASP A 94 9.17 26.67 -17.41
N VAL A 95 9.41 27.78 -18.13
CA VAL A 95 10.14 28.94 -17.59
C VAL A 95 9.41 29.51 -16.39
N TYR A 96 8.09 29.64 -16.48
CA TYR A 96 7.25 30.13 -15.40
C TYR A 96 7.28 29.23 -14.16
N LEU A 97 7.17 27.90 -14.31
CA LEU A 97 7.29 26.98 -13.19
C LEU A 97 8.68 27.02 -12.56
N ARG A 98 9.74 27.17 -13.38
CA ARG A 98 11.10 27.38 -12.87
C ARG A 98 11.23 28.66 -12.03
N LEU A 99 10.68 29.78 -12.50
CA LEU A 99 10.67 31.04 -11.76
C LEU A 99 9.93 30.91 -10.42
N ARG A 100 8.80 30.19 -10.41
CA ARG A 100 8.07 29.90 -9.17
C ARG A 100 8.89 29.06 -8.20
N ARG A 101 9.53 27.98 -8.66
CA ARG A 101 10.37 27.13 -7.81
C ARG A 101 11.57 27.87 -7.24
N GLU A 102 12.23 28.71 -8.03
CA GLU A 102 13.33 29.54 -7.57
C GLU A 102 12.86 30.55 -6.50
N THR A 103 11.70 31.17 -6.71
CA THR A 103 11.10 32.07 -5.73
C THR A 103 10.74 31.34 -4.43
N GLU A 104 10.10 30.18 -4.54
CA GLU A 104 9.76 29.32 -3.38
C GLU A 104 11.02 28.87 -2.65
N SER A 105 12.08 28.50 -3.36
CA SER A 105 13.37 28.11 -2.80
C SER A 105 13.99 29.25 -1.98
N ARG A 106 14.00 30.48 -2.51
CA ARG A 106 14.50 31.66 -1.79
C ARG A 106 13.72 31.96 -0.51
N VAL A 107 12.38 31.90 -0.59
CA VAL A 107 11.51 32.06 0.59
C VAL A 107 11.77 30.95 1.61
N LYS A 108 11.87 29.68 1.17
CA LYS A 108 12.18 28.57 2.08
C LYS A 108 13.55 28.73 2.73
N CYS A 109 14.57 29.13 1.98
CA CYS A 109 15.90 29.41 2.50
C CYS A 109 15.88 30.52 3.55
N SER A 110 15.19 31.64 3.30
CA SER A 110 15.09 32.74 4.27
C SER A 110 14.33 32.35 5.53
N LEU A 111 13.43 31.37 5.45
CA LEU A 111 12.69 30.82 6.58
C LEU A 111 13.37 29.63 7.25
N ASN A 112 14.59 29.26 6.83
CA ASN A 112 15.31 28.06 7.29
C ASN A 112 14.54 26.74 7.05
N ARG A 113 13.78 26.66 5.96
CA ARG A 113 12.91 25.51 5.57
C ARG A 113 13.51 24.71 4.41
N THR A 114 14.76 24.28 4.55
CA THR A 114 15.51 23.56 3.50
C THR A 114 15.58 22.05 3.73
N GLY A 115 16.05 21.29 2.74
CA GLY A 115 16.28 19.85 2.87
C GLY A 115 14.98 19.05 3.00
N GLN A 116 14.85 18.23 4.05
CA GLN A 116 13.66 17.40 4.29
C GLN A 116 12.55 18.10 5.08
N TRP A 117 12.65 19.44 5.25
CA TRP A 117 11.71 20.21 6.08
C TRP A 117 10.25 19.93 5.73
N ARG A 118 9.91 19.87 4.44
CA ARG A 118 8.52 19.63 3.99
C ARG A 118 7.99 18.28 4.46
N ARG A 119 8.78 17.20 4.35
CA ARG A 119 8.37 15.86 4.82
C ARG A 119 8.12 15.89 6.33
N ASN A 120 9.04 16.50 7.08
CA ASN A 120 8.98 16.57 8.54
C ASN A 120 7.85 17.49 9.07
N ASN A 121 7.29 18.37 8.22
CA ASN A 121 6.30 19.37 8.62
C ASN A 121 5.05 19.39 7.71
N ALA A 122 4.77 18.29 7.01
CA ALA A 122 3.68 18.23 6.04
C ALA A 122 2.30 18.38 6.70
N CYS A 123 2.10 17.81 7.89
CA CYS A 123 0.82 17.79 8.59
C CYS A 123 0.99 18.22 10.06
N ALA A 124 0.49 19.40 10.41
CA ALA A 124 0.56 19.93 11.78
C ALA A 124 -0.06 18.99 12.82
N ALA A 125 -1.18 18.33 12.49
CA ALA A 125 -1.83 17.36 13.40
C ALA A 125 -0.90 16.16 13.71
N CYS A 126 -0.06 15.74 12.77
CA CYS A 126 0.84 14.62 12.99
C CYS A 126 2.19 15.03 13.61
N THR A 127 2.77 16.16 13.17
CA THR A 127 4.19 16.46 13.43
C THR A 127 4.44 17.59 14.40
N TYR A 128 3.43 18.42 14.72
CA TYR A 128 3.60 19.58 15.59
C TYR A 128 3.44 19.20 17.07
N HIS A 129 4.37 18.38 17.58
CA HIS A 129 4.35 17.85 18.94
C HIS A 129 4.41 18.96 20.01
N LEU A 130 3.53 18.90 21.00
CA LEU A 130 3.50 19.84 22.12
C LEU A 130 4.18 19.26 23.36
N SER A 131 4.80 20.12 24.16
CA SER A 131 5.39 19.72 25.44
C SER A 131 4.30 19.21 26.40
N GLY A 132 4.52 18.04 27.00
CA GLY A 132 3.58 17.42 27.94
C GLY A 132 2.31 16.84 27.32
N GLU A 133 2.23 16.70 25.98
CA GLU A 133 1.08 16.06 25.34
C GLU A 133 0.97 14.56 25.69
N GLU A 134 -0.25 14.03 25.68
CA GLU A 134 -0.49 12.60 25.93
C GLU A 134 0.23 11.75 24.86
N LYS A 135 1.04 10.78 25.30
CA LYS A 135 1.75 9.89 24.38
C LYS A 135 0.76 8.93 23.71
N LEU A 136 0.58 9.10 22.41
CA LEU A 136 -0.20 8.18 21.59
C LEU A 136 0.57 6.87 21.35
N LYS A 137 -0.16 5.75 21.25
CA LYS A 137 0.46 4.45 20.93
C LYS A 137 1.13 4.45 19.56
N PHE A 138 0.51 5.08 18.57
CA PHE A 138 1.14 5.38 17.30
C PHE A 138 1.39 6.88 17.24
N SER A 139 2.65 7.29 17.11
CA SER A 139 3.03 8.70 16.95
C SER A 139 2.48 9.27 15.65
N MET A 140 2.42 8.43 14.61
CA MET A 140 1.85 8.74 13.31
C MET A 140 1.17 7.50 12.72
N LEU A 141 0.00 7.70 12.11
CA LEU A 141 -0.60 6.72 11.22
C LEU A 141 -0.44 7.17 9.77
N VAL A 142 -0.05 6.21 8.94
CA VAL A 142 0.17 6.41 7.51
C VAL A 142 -0.47 5.28 6.72
N THR A 143 -0.74 5.51 5.46
CA THR A 143 -1.11 4.47 4.49
C THR A 143 -0.17 4.57 3.29
N MET A 144 0.14 3.44 2.66
CA MET A 144 0.93 3.40 1.45
C MET A 144 0.39 2.36 0.47
N ASP A 145 0.47 2.68 -0.82
CA ASP A 145 0.03 1.76 -1.87
C ASP A 145 0.59 2.12 -3.26
N GLY A 146 0.50 1.19 -4.21
CA GLY A 146 0.87 1.36 -5.61
C GLY A 146 -0.30 1.72 -6.52
N ASN A 147 -0.02 2.48 -7.57
CA ASN A 147 -1.00 2.77 -8.62
C ASN A 147 -0.36 2.81 -10.00
N ASP A 148 -0.95 2.00 -10.88
CA ASP A 148 -0.55 1.80 -12.26
C ASP A 148 -1.13 2.85 -13.23
N SER A 149 -1.97 3.78 -12.79
CA SER A 149 -2.65 4.68 -13.72
C SER A 149 -1.68 5.68 -14.36
N LEU A 150 -0.65 6.12 -13.64
CA LEU A 150 0.31 7.15 -14.06
C LEU A 150 1.51 6.58 -14.84
N LYS A 151 1.35 5.54 -15.67
CA LYS A 151 2.42 5.06 -16.57
C LYS A 151 2.98 6.14 -17.52
N ARG A 152 4.17 5.91 -18.06
CA ARG A 152 4.76 6.72 -19.13
C ARG A 152 5.30 5.81 -20.23
N ILE A 153 4.99 6.16 -21.48
CA ILE A 153 5.51 5.42 -22.63
C ILE A 153 6.95 5.86 -22.87
N LEU A 154 7.86 4.88 -22.99
CA LEU A 154 9.22 5.15 -23.44
C LEU A 154 9.23 5.27 -24.96
N ARG A 155 9.69 6.39 -25.51
CA ARG A 155 9.91 6.48 -26.96
C ARG A 155 11.16 5.71 -27.34
N ARG A 156 11.03 4.76 -28.27
CA ARG A 156 12.09 3.89 -28.75
C ARG A 156 12.17 3.91 -30.28
N HIS A 157 13.32 3.55 -30.83
CA HIS A 157 13.45 3.31 -32.27
C HIS A 157 12.54 2.13 -32.67
N LEU A 158 11.74 2.31 -33.72
CA LEU A 158 11.09 1.20 -34.41
C LEU A 158 12.11 0.67 -35.41
N ASP A 159 12.92 -0.32 -35.05
CA ASP A 159 13.73 -1.00 -36.06
C ASP A 159 12.82 -1.72 -37.04
N ALA A 160 13.13 -1.62 -38.33
CA ALA A 160 12.38 -2.28 -39.41
C ALA A 160 12.35 -3.82 -39.26
N SER A 161 13.24 -4.41 -38.45
CA SER A 161 13.21 -5.83 -38.09
C SER A 161 12.05 -6.24 -37.16
N TYR A 162 11.27 -5.28 -36.65
CA TYR A 162 10.04 -5.53 -35.88
C TYR A 162 8.77 -5.43 -36.75
N ALA A 163 8.88 -4.96 -37.98
CA ALA A 163 7.77 -4.83 -38.93
C ALA A 163 7.92 -5.88 -40.04
N GLY A 164 7.66 -7.14 -39.70
CA GLY A 164 7.49 -8.22 -40.69
C GLY A 164 8.60 -9.28 -40.67
N VAL A 165 8.51 -10.22 -39.73
CA VAL A 165 8.98 -11.60 -39.93
C VAL A 165 8.00 -12.48 -39.15
N ASP A 166 7.34 -13.40 -39.85
CA ASP A 166 6.46 -14.42 -39.28
C ASP A 166 7.23 -15.36 -38.33
N ASP A 167 6.47 -16.02 -37.45
CA ASP A 167 6.85 -16.78 -36.26
C ASP A 167 7.72 -18.04 -36.48
N ASP A 168 8.90 -17.95 -37.11
CA ASP A 168 9.77 -19.13 -37.24
C ASP A 168 11.25 -18.85 -36.93
N GLU A 169 11.71 -19.61 -35.92
CA GLU A 169 13.09 -19.99 -35.56
C GLU A 169 13.89 -19.09 -34.57
N ASP A 170 14.34 -19.73 -33.49
CA ASP A 170 15.20 -19.30 -32.36
C ASP A 170 14.56 -18.51 -31.18
N GLU A 171 13.88 -19.25 -30.29
CA GLU A 171 13.39 -18.79 -28.97
C GLU A 171 14.48 -18.51 -27.91
N ASP A 172 15.75 -18.86 -28.14
CA ASP A 172 16.76 -18.94 -27.06
C ASP A 172 17.80 -17.80 -27.01
N LYS A 173 17.57 -16.67 -27.71
CA LYS A 173 18.41 -15.46 -27.57
C LYS A 173 17.60 -14.24 -27.11
N PRO A 174 17.93 -13.62 -25.96
CA PRO A 174 17.29 -12.36 -25.57
C PRO A 174 17.62 -11.27 -26.58
N ARG A 175 16.60 -10.81 -27.32
CA ARG A 175 16.75 -9.68 -28.25
C ARG A 175 17.09 -8.41 -27.46
N PRO A 176 18.08 -7.61 -27.88
CA PRO A 176 18.43 -6.37 -27.21
C PRO A 176 17.22 -5.43 -27.20
N ALA A 177 16.91 -4.85 -26.04
CA ALA A 177 15.80 -3.92 -25.91
C ALA A 177 16.03 -2.70 -26.84
N PRO A 178 15.02 -2.28 -27.63
CA PRO A 178 15.20 -1.16 -28.54
C PRO A 178 15.62 0.10 -27.77
N GLN A 179 16.64 0.81 -28.29
CA GLN A 179 17.25 1.96 -27.62
C GLN A 179 16.25 3.11 -27.50
N SER A 180 16.32 3.83 -26.38
CA SER A 180 15.52 5.04 -26.18
C SER A 180 15.99 6.13 -27.14
N ILE A 181 15.03 6.84 -27.73
CA ILE A 181 15.29 8.03 -28.56
C ILE A 181 14.95 9.33 -27.81
N GLU A 182 14.65 9.24 -26.52
CA GLU A 182 14.40 10.41 -25.70
C GLU A 182 15.70 11.14 -25.41
N ARG A 183 15.67 12.47 -25.51
CA ARG A 183 16.80 13.29 -25.09
C ARG A 183 16.97 13.17 -23.58
N GLU A 184 18.21 13.05 -23.15
CA GLU A 184 18.55 13.11 -21.73
C GLU A 184 18.10 14.47 -21.16
N ASP A 185 17.47 14.43 -20.00
CA ASP A 185 16.91 15.60 -19.32
C ASP A 185 17.49 15.67 -17.91
N ASN A 186 18.47 16.55 -17.73
CA ASN A 186 19.22 16.70 -16.47
C ASN A 186 18.48 17.53 -15.41
N ARG A 187 17.25 17.96 -15.70
CA ARG A 187 16.46 18.73 -14.74
C ARG A 187 15.97 17.82 -13.62
N ASP A 188 16.19 18.26 -12.39
CA ASP A 188 15.71 17.58 -11.18
C ASP A 188 14.49 18.31 -10.59
N ILE A 189 13.60 17.52 -10.01
CA ILE A 189 12.44 18.01 -9.27
C ILE A 189 12.70 18.14 -7.77
N GLY A 190 13.82 17.59 -7.29
CA GLY A 190 14.21 17.58 -5.89
C GLY A 190 13.57 16.44 -5.11
N ASN A 191 13.94 16.36 -3.83
CA ASN A 191 13.66 15.20 -2.96
C ASN A 191 12.64 15.49 -1.84
N ASP A 192 11.87 16.58 -1.99
CA ASP A 192 10.88 17.05 -1.00
C ASP A 192 9.70 16.05 -0.88
N ILE A 193 9.24 15.53 -2.01
CA ILE A 193 8.15 14.53 -2.13
C ILE A 193 8.69 13.22 -2.71
N TYR A 194 9.50 13.32 -3.77
CA TYR A 194 10.01 12.17 -4.50
C TYR A 194 11.18 11.50 -3.77
N ILE A 195 11.12 10.18 -3.67
CA ILE A 195 12.27 9.32 -3.40
C ILE A 195 12.94 9.02 -4.75
N THR A 196 14.26 9.16 -4.80
CA THR A 196 15.01 8.93 -6.03
C THR A 196 15.00 7.46 -6.45
N ARG A 197 15.20 7.22 -7.75
CA ARG A 197 15.26 5.85 -8.29
C ARG A 197 16.43 5.09 -7.68
N GLU A 198 17.54 5.77 -7.46
CA GLU A 198 18.75 5.23 -6.85
C GLU A 198 18.48 4.79 -5.41
N ALA A 199 17.81 5.63 -4.62
CA ALA A 199 17.44 5.30 -3.24
C ALA A 199 16.51 4.08 -3.17
N ALA A 200 15.53 3.99 -4.08
CA ALA A 200 14.64 2.83 -4.17
C ALA A 200 15.38 1.56 -4.62
N ASN A 201 16.31 1.67 -5.56
CA ASN A 201 17.08 0.54 -6.07
C ASN A 201 18.08 -0.02 -5.05
N ARG A 202 18.44 0.71 -3.99
CA ARG A 202 19.20 0.14 -2.86
C ARG A 202 18.48 -1.00 -2.17
N TRP A 203 17.16 -1.09 -2.33
CA TRP A 203 16.31 -2.14 -1.80
C TRP A 203 15.94 -3.18 -2.86
N ASP A 204 16.52 -3.07 -4.06
CA ASP A 204 16.37 -4.09 -5.09
C ASP A 204 17.25 -5.30 -4.75
N TRP A 205 16.67 -6.49 -4.81
CA TRP A 205 17.34 -7.71 -4.41
C TRP A 205 18.47 -8.05 -5.40
N GLU A 206 18.27 -7.84 -6.71
CA GLU A 206 19.25 -8.15 -7.77
C GLU A 206 20.54 -7.34 -7.63
N THR A 207 20.43 -6.08 -7.21
CA THR A 207 21.59 -5.18 -7.07
C THR A 207 22.45 -5.54 -5.84
N ARG A 208 21.85 -6.14 -4.80
CA ARG A 208 22.57 -6.55 -3.58
C ARG A 208 23.38 -7.84 -3.73
N PHE A 209 23.03 -8.71 -4.69
CA PHE A 209 23.80 -9.93 -4.98
C PHE A 209 25.11 -9.67 -5.76
N GLN A 210 25.27 -8.50 -6.37
CA GLN A 210 26.50 -8.13 -7.09
C GLN A 210 27.63 -7.67 -6.16
N ASP A 211 27.32 -7.28 -4.92
CA ASP A 211 28.29 -6.76 -3.92
C ASP A 211 29.00 -7.85 -3.10
N GLY A 212 28.91 -9.12 -3.49
CA GLY A 212 29.72 -10.22 -2.93
C GLY A 212 29.46 -10.58 -1.46
N LYS A 213 28.48 -9.95 -0.79
CA LYS A 213 28.03 -10.35 0.55
C LYS A 213 26.94 -11.41 0.41
N THR A 214 27.26 -12.62 0.87
CA THR A 214 26.27 -13.67 1.12
C THR A 214 25.32 -13.23 2.23
N VAL A 215 24.28 -12.47 1.87
CA VAL A 215 23.12 -12.27 2.73
C VAL A 215 22.17 -13.43 2.46
N GLU A 216 21.73 -14.10 3.52
CA GLU A 216 20.69 -15.14 3.45
C GLU A 216 19.50 -14.61 2.61
N ARG A 217 18.97 -15.48 1.76
CA ARG A 217 17.97 -15.18 0.73
C ARG A 217 16.82 -14.31 1.28
N GLU A 218 16.85 -13.00 1.01
CA GLU A 218 15.71 -12.11 1.30
C GLU A 218 14.51 -12.52 0.41
N VAL A 219 13.34 -12.65 1.02
CA VAL A 219 12.13 -13.19 0.37
C VAL A 219 11.47 -12.13 -0.50
N ASP A 220 11.51 -12.34 -1.82
CA ASP A 220 10.75 -11.55 -2.79
C ASP A 220 9.25 -11.79 -2.58
N ILE A 221 8.45 -10.71 -2.56
CA ILE A 221 6.99 -10.75 -2.51
C ILE A 221 6.44 -11.61 -3.66
N ARG A 222 7.17 -11.74 -4.77
CA ARG A 222 6.74 -12.46 -5.98
C ARG A 222 6.80 -13.99 -5.91
N THR A 223 7.65 -14.61 -5.07
CA THR A 223 8.09 -16.00 -5.35
C THR A 223 7.97 -17.06 -4.24
N GLU A 224 7.56 -16.75 -3.01
CA GLU A 224 7.41 -17.81 -1.98
C GLU A 224 6.02 -17.83 -1.29
N GLU A 225 5.49 -19.05 -1.13
CA GLU A 225 4.43 -19.39 -0.17
C GLU A 225 5.00 -19.24 1.24
N ASP A 226 4.91 -18.01 1.76
CA ASP A 226 5.38 -17.66 3.10
C ASP A 226 4.61 -18.47 4.17
N GLY A 227 5.31 -19.41 4.83
CA GLY A 227 4.76 -20.19 5.94
C GLY A 227 4.39 -19.34 7.17
N ASP A 228 4.96 -18.14 7.29
CA ASP A 228 4.73 -17.22 8.41
C ASP A 228 3.52 -16.29 8.20
N SER A 229 3.20 -15.90 6.95
CA SER A 229 2.05 -15.02 6.70
C SER A 229 0.78 -15.84 6.51
N PRO A 230 -0.28 -15.61 7.31
CA PRO A 230 -1.55 -16.31 7.15
C PRO A 230 -2.11 -16.26 5.71
N CYS A 231 -1.80 -15.20 4.97
CA CYS A 231 -2.39 -14.88 3.65
C CYS A 231 -1.49 -15.18 2.45
N ALA A 232 -0.31 -15.81 2.65
CA ALA A 232 0.76 -15.87 1.66
C ALA A 232 0.38 -16.48 0.30
N GLY A 233 -0.48 -17.48 0.27
CA GLY A 233 -0.86 -18.20 -0.96
C GLY A 233 -1.92 -17.53 -1.85
N ARG A 234 -2.35 -16.28 -1.57
CA ARG A 234 -3.57 -15.72 -2.19
C ARG A 234 -3.41 -14.45 -3.02
N TRP A 235 -2.27 -13.77 -2.96
CA TRP A 235 -2.03 -12.55 -3.75
C TRP A 235 -1.15 -12.87 -4.96
N HIS A 236 -1.72 -13.61 -5.91
CA HIS A 236 -1.22 -13.60 -7.28
C HIS A 236 -1.90 -12.46 -8.02
N ASN A 237 -1.17 -11.35 -8.21
CA ASN A 237 -1.60 -10.31 -9.14
C ASN A 237 -1.83 -10.92 -10.54
N MET A 238 -2.90 -10.46 -11.18
CA MET A 238 -3.45 -10.99 -12.43
C MET A 238 -2.43 -11.15 -13.57
N ALA A 239 -2.56 -12.27 -14.29
CA ALA A 239 -2.07 -12.56 -15.65
C ALA A 239 -0.63 -12.16 -15.98
N LYS A 240 0.34 -12.98 -15.53
CA LYS A 240 1.79 -12.86 -15.80
C LYS A 240 2.15 -12.52 -17.25
N GLU A 241 1.42 -13.03 -18.24
CA GLU A 241 1.68 -12.78 -19.66
C GLU A 241 1.24 -11.39 -20.15
N ALA A 242 0.13 -10.86 -19.63
CA ALA A 242 -0.36 -9.52 -19.96
C ALA A 242 0.46 -8.43 -19.26
N THR A 243 0.92 -8.67 -18.03
CA THR A 243 1.79 -7.76 -17.28
C THR A 243 3.19 -7.69 -17.90
N ALA A 244 3.75 -8.82 -18.34
CA ALA A 244 5.05 -8.86 -19.02
C ALA A 244 5.06 -8.10 -20.36
N LYS A 245 4.01 -8.27 -21.20
CA LYS A 245 3.86 -7.50 -22.45
C LYS A 245 3.66 -6.00 -22.20
N ALA A 246 2.89 -5.63 -21.17
CA ALA A 246 2.69 -4.22 -20.80
C ALA A 246 3.98 -3.53 -20.28
N TRP A 247 4.85 -4.26 -19.57
CA TRP A 247 6.14 -3.73 -19.07
C TRP A 247 7.17 -3.45 -20.17
N GLY A 248 7.02 -4.03 -21.37
CA GLY A 248 7.87 -3.72 -22.52
C GLY A 248 7.65 -2.30 -23.08
N ILE A 249 6.47 -1.73 -22.89
CA ILE A 249 6.03 -0.46 -23.51
C ILE A 249 6.29 0.75 -22.59
N PHE A 250 6.10 0.58 -21.29
CA PHE A 250 6.20 1.68 -20.32
C PHE A 250 7.56 1.67 -19.60
N ASP A 251 8.19 2.84 -19.44
CA ASP A 251 9.38 2.96 -18.60
C ASP A 251 8.96 3.03 -17.12
N GLU A 252 8.21 4.06 -16.76
CA GLU A 252 7.47 4.14 -15.51
C GLU A 252 6.12 3.45 -15.69
N THR A 253 5.87 2.45 -14.87
CA THR A 253 4.65 1.64 -14.85
C THR A 253 3.61 2.18 -13.89
N GLY A 254 3.96 3.18 -13.05
CA GLY A 254 3.08 3.76 -12.05
C GLY A 254 3.82 4.60 -11.02
N ILE A 255 3.16 4.84 -9.89
CA ILE A 255 3.75 5.44 -8.69
C ILE A 255 3.44 4.57 -7.47
N PHE A 256 4.29 4.62 -6.46
CA PHE A 256 4.02 4.09 -5.12
C PHE A 256 4.06 5.27 -4.14
N LEU A 257 3.01 5.44 -3.35
CA LEU A 257 2.70 6.66 -2.60
C LEU A 257 2.51 6.33 -1.12
N CYS A 258 2.89 7.27 -0.24
CA CYS A 258 2.53 7.24 1.17
C CYS A 258 1.87 8.56 1.60
N LEU A 259 0.79 8.44 2.37
CA LEU A 259 0.01 9.55 2.93
C LEU A 259 -0.05 9.42 4.45
N CYS A 260 -0.12 10.54 5.17
CA CYS A 260 -0.57 10.50 6.57
C CYS A 260 -2.09 10.24 6.65
N ARG A 261 -2.60 9.90 7.83
CA ARG A 261 -4.05 9.69 8.05
C ARG A 261 -4.94 10.85 7.63
N HIS A 262 -4.43 12.08 7.68
CA HIS A 262 -5.17 13.28 7.25
C HIS A 262 -5.12 13.53 5.74
N GLY A 263 -4.39 12.70 4.98
CA GLY A 263 -4.31 12.75 3.52
C GLY A 263 -3.16 13.58 2.94
N PHE A 264 -2.24 14.08 3.77
CA PHE A 264 -1.06 14.79 3.27
C PHE A 264 -0.07 13.81 2.68
N VAL A 265 0.50 14.14 1.52
CA VAL A 265 1.53 13.31 0.88
C VAL A 265 2.79 13.31 1.74
N LEU A 266 3.40 12.17 2.02
CA LEU A 266 4.65 12.09 2.81
C LEU A 266 5.84 11.70 1.94
N ALA A 267 5.64 10.71 1.06
CA ALA A 267 6.66 10.23 0.14
C ALA A 267 6.02 9.63 -1.11
N LEU A 268 6.72 9.71 -2.24
CA LEU A 268 6.29 9.14 -3.51
C LEU A 268 7.52 8.59 -4.26
N VAL A 269 7.39 7.43 -4.88
CA VAL A 269 8.44 6.83 -5.72
C VAL A 269 7.86 6.33 -7.03
N ASP A 270 8.59 6.47 -8.13
CA ASP A 270 8.17 5.91 -9.41
C ASP A 270 8.38 4.40 -9.43
N MET A 271 7.36 3.67 -9.88
CA MET A 271 7.50 2.27 -10.23
C MET A 271 8.07 2.18 -11.64
N VAL A 272 9.23 1.53 -11.80
CA VAL A 272 9.97 1.50 -13.07
C VAL A 272 10.08 0.07 -13.58
N ARG A 273 9.53 -0.18 -14.77
CA ARG A 273 9.54 -1.47 -15.49
C ARG A 273 9.12 -2.66 -14.62
N SER A 274 8.24 -2.43 -13.65
CA SER A 274 7.80 -3.44 -12.71
C SER A 274 6.39 -3.14 -12.20
N GLY A 275 5.68 -4.13 -11.67
CA GLY A 275 4.59 -3.85 -10.72
C GLY A 275 5.14 -3.38 -9.36
N GLU A 276 4.33 -3.50 -8.32
CA GLU A 276 4.74 -3.27 -6.92
C GLU A 276 5.78 -4.32 -6.47
N LEU A 277 7.06 -3.95 -6.52
CA LEU A 277 8.16 -4.69 -5.92
C LEU A 277 8.34 -4.27 -4.46
N SER A 278 8.88 -5.17 -3.62
CA SER A 278 9.20 -4.90 -2.21
C SER A 278 10.11 -3.69 -2.00
N LYS A 279 10.95 -3.35 -2.98
CA LYS A 279 11.86 -2.21 -2.91
C LYS A 279 11.17 -0.85 -2.71
N TYR A 280 9.98 -0.66 -3.27
CA TYR A 280 9.25 0.61 -3.14
C TYR A 280 8.72 0.85 -1.72
N PRO A 281 7.94 -0.07 -1.11
CA PRO A 281 7.52 0.10 0.27
C PRO A 281 8.72 0.10 1.24
N LEU A 282 9.80 -0.66 1.00
CA LEU A 282 11.01 -0.58 1.83
C LEU A 282 11.66 0.81 1.79
N ALA A 283 11.77 1.42 0.61
CA ALA A 283 12.30 2.77 0.46
C ALA A 283 11.41 3.83 1.15
N ILE A 284 10.09 3.66 1.08
CA ILE A 284 9.16 4.52 1.82
C ILE A 284 9.35 4.34 3.33
N VAL A 285 9.41 3.11 3.84
CA VAL A 285 9.62 2.87 5.27
C VAL A 285 10.93 3.48 5.75
N GLU A 286 12.02 3.37 4.98
CA GLU A 286 13.29 4.04 5.29
C GLU A 286 13.08 5.56 5.41
N ALA A 287 12.42 6.19 4.44
CA ALA A 287 12.16 7.62 4.44
C ALA A 287 11.24 8.07 5.61
N LEU A 288 10.29 7.24 6.02
CA LEU A 288 9.42 7.50 7.17
C LEU A 288 10.18 7.41 8.49
N LEU A 289 11.04 6.40 8.65
CA LEU A 289 11.87 6.23 9.84
C LEU A 289 12.91 7.35 9.96
N ASP A 290 13.43 7.85 8.84
CA ASP A 290 14.33 9.02 8.82
C ASP A 290 13.62 10.30 9.25
N ALA A 291 12.35 10.49 8.84
CA ALA A 291 11.62 11.72 9.07
C ALA A 291 10.90 11.79 10.43
N PHE A 292 10.31 10.67 10.87
CA PHE A 292 9.36 10.64 12.00
C PHE A 292 9.79 9.74 13.15
N GLY A 293 10.82 8.90 12.94
CA GLY A 293 11.37 8.06 13.99
C GLY A 293 10.48 6.88 14.37
N ASN A 294 10.03 6.86 15.63
CA ASN A 294 9.46 5.67 16.27
C ASN A 294 7.93 5.65 16.25
N ASP A 295 7.36 4.48 16.56
CA ASP A 295 5.95 4.25 16.84
C ASP A 295 5.03 4.56 15.64
N ILE A 296 5.48 4.28 14.41
CA ILE A 296 4.70 4.49 13.18
C ILE A 296 3.80 3.27 12.89
N GLY A 297 2.50 3.50 12.71
CA GLY A 297 1.56 2.49 12.20
C GLY A 297 1.27 2.72 10.71
N CYS A 298 1.56 1.74 9.86
CA CYS A 298 1.48 1.88 8.41
C CYS A 298 0.50 0.87 7.81
N GLY A 299 -0.59 1.37 7.25
CA GLY A 299 -1.54 0.58 6.46
C GLY A 299 -1.01 0.25 5.07
N TYR A 300 -1.14 -1.01 4.68
CA TYR A 300 -0.88 -1.50 3.33
C TYR A 300 -1.77 -2.72 3.04
N ASP A 301 -2.28 -2.86 1.81
CA ASP A 301 -3.14 -3.97 1.36
C ASP A 301 -2.61 -5.35 1.70
N ILE A 302 -1.30 -5.50 1.51
CA ILE A 302 -0.55 -6.72 1.82
C ILE A 302 0.29 -6.56 3.07
N GLY A 303 -0.08 -5.67 3.99
CA GLY A 303 0.65 -5.36 5.22
C GLY A 303 1.01 -6.58 6.06
N CYS A 304 0.15 -7.62 6.07
CA CYS A 304 0.42 -8.87 6.76
C CYS A 304 1.54 -9.71 6.13
N LYS A 305 1.76 -9.61 4.82
CA LYS A 305 2.85 -10.26 4.09
C LYS A 305 4.09 -9.37 4.09
N PHE A 306 3.89 -8.07 3.88
CA PHE A 306 4.94 -7.08 3.94
C PHE A 306 5.63 -7.04 5.31
N SER A 307 4.92 -7.32 6.42
CA SER A 307 5.56 -7.43 7.73
C SER A 307 6.66 -8.49 7.75
N SER A 308 6.47 -9.65 7.10
CA SER A 308 7.51 -10.68 7.01
C SER A 308 8.68 -10.19 6.15
N THR A 309 8.39 -9.58 5.00
CA THR A 309 9.39 -9.00 4.10
C THR A 309 10.24 -7.94 4.81
N LEU A 310 9.61 -7.02 5.55
CA LEU A 310 10.29 -5.97 6.28
C LEU A 310 11.21 -6.55 7.36
N ARG A 311 10.72 -7.50 8.16
CA ARG A 311 11.52 -8.14 9.22
C ARG A 311 12.75 -8.88 8.68
N ARG A 312 12.60 -9.56 7.54
CA ARG A 312 13.70 -10.29 6.90
C ARG A 312 14.65 -9.39 6.12
N SER A 313 14.26 -8.15 5.83
CA SER A 313 15.11 -7.18 5.13
C SER A 313 16.20 -6.62 6.03
N ALA A 314 17.26 -6.07 5.44
CA ALA A 314 18.26 -5.28 6.18
C ALA A 314 17.67 -4.08 6.97
N LEU A 315 16.45 -3.61 6.64
CA LEU A 315 15.74 -2.57 7.39
C LEU A 315 15.04 -3.10 8.64
N GLY A 316 14.86 -4.43 8.75
CA GLY A 316 14.03 -5.08 9.76
C GLY A 316 14.42 -4.74 11.19
N ALA A 317 15.71 -4.83 11.52
CA ALA A 317 16.19 -4.51 12.87
C ALA A 317 15.96 -3.03 13.25
N ARG A 318 16.11 -2.12 12.28
CA ARG A 318 15.84 -0.69 12.50
C ARG A 318 14.34 -0.45 12.68
N ALA A 319 13.51 -1.06 11.85
CA ALA A 319 12.07 -0.95 11.92
C ALA A 319 11.52 -1.52 13.23
N GLU A 320 12.05 -2.66 13.70
CA GLU A 320 11.69 -3.28 14.98
C GLU A 320 12.10 -2.40 16.16
N LYS A 321 13.34 -1.89 16.18
CA LYS A 321 13.80 -0.94 17.22
C LYS A 321 12.95 0.33 17.27
N ALA A 322 12.45 0.78 16.12
CA ALA A 322 11.58 1.94 16.00
C ALA A 322 10.09 1.61 16.29
N ASN A 323 9.74 0.37 16.66
CA ASN A 323 8.36 -0.09 16.84
C ASN A 323 7.46 0.15 15.61
N PHE A 324 8.02 0.09 14.40
CA PHE A 324 7.23 0.21 13.17
C PHE A 324 6.25 -0.95 13.07
N THR A 325 4.97 -0.64 12.89
CA THR A 325 3.89 -1.64 12.82
C THR A 325 3.28 -1.63 11.43
N SER A 326 3.44 -2.74 10.70
CA SER A 326 2.73 -2.99 9.45
C SER A 326 1.30 -3.43 9.73
N LEU A 327 0.33 -2.73 9.15
CA LEU A 327 -1.10 -2.88 9.36
C LEU A 327 -1.81 -3.15 8.02
N VAL A 328 -3.03 -3.67 8.08
CA VAL A 328 -3.87 -3.89 6.90
C VAL A 328 -5.06 -2.93 6.97
N GLY A 329 -5.33 -2.21 5.87
CA GLY A 329 -6.48 -1.30 5.78
C GLY A 329 -7.81 -2.01 6.02
N SER A 330 -8.82 -1.29 6.49
CA SER A 330 -10.10 -1.89 6.92
C SER A 330 -10.88 -2.54 5.78
N PHE A 331 -10.87 -1.96 4.57
CA PHE A 331 -11.54 -2.56 3.40
C PHE A 331 -10.85 -3.85 2.98
N HIS A 332 -9.52 -3.88 3.04
CA HIS A 332 -8.73 -5.04 2.68
C HIS A 332 -8.73 -6.09 3.80
N GLY A 333 -8.72 -5.67 5.07
CA GLY A 333 -8.69 -6.53 6.24
C GLY A 333 -9.84 -7.54 6.26
N HIS A 334 -11.04 -7.12 5.87
CA HIS A 334 -12.20 -8.02 5.75
C HIS A 334 -12.06 -9.10 4.68
N ALA A 335 -11.24 -8.87 3.65
CA ALA A 335 -10.95 -9.84 2.61
C ALA A 335 -9.87 -10.86 3.01
N HIS A 336 -9.05 -10.56 4.02
CA HIS A 336 -8.03 -11.48 4.53
C HIS A 336 -8.65 -12.61 5.34
N ASN A 337 -7.90 -13.71 5.54
CA ASN A 337 -8.43 -14.84 6.32
C ASN A 337 -8.68 -14.45 7.78
N ARG A 338 -9.49 -15.26 8.47
CA ARG A 338 -9.90 -14.94 9.83
C ARG A 338 -8.75 -14.76 10.81
N ILE A 339 -7.69 -15.56 10.73
CA ILE A 339 -6.50 -15.44 11.58
C ILE A 339 -5.81 -14.08 11.37
N CYS A 340 -5.68 -13.64 10.12
CA CYS A 340 -5.18 -12.33 9.78
C CYS A 340 -6.11 -11.23 10.32
N GLN A 341 -7.43 -11.36 10.17
CA GLN A 341 -8.40 -10.42 10.72
C GLN A 341 -8.27 -10.27 12.24
N LEU A 342 -8.12 -11.35 12.99
CA LEU A 342 -7.95 -11.31 14.45
C LEU A 342 -6.69 -10.54 14.89
N SER A 343 -5.72 -10.36 13.97
CA SER A 343 -4.45 -9.68 14.24
C SER A 343 -4.41 -8.26 13.69
N ASN A 344 -5.02 -8.04 12.53
CA ASN A 344 -4.82 -6.84 11.72
C ASN A 344 -6.10 -6.06 11.44
N LEU A 345 -7.28 -6.58 11.79
CA LEU A 345 -8.53 -5.83 11.62
C LEU A 345 -8.51 -4.62 12.53
N ALA A 346 -8.79 -3.43 11.98
CA ALA A 346 -8.71 -2.15 12.68
C ALA A 346 -9.39 -2.15 14.05
N ALA A 347 -10.57 -2.79 14.16
CA ALA A 347 -11.31 -2.92 15.41
C ALA A 347 -10.50 -3.56 16.55
N TYR A 348 -9.58 -4.49 16.25
CA TYR A 348 -8.81 -5.23 17.24
C TYR A 348 -7.41 -4.63 17.49
N VAL A 349 -6.96 -3.69 16.66
CA VAL A 349 -5.64 -3.04 16.80
C VAL A 349 -5.73 -1.88 17.79
N LYS A 350 -5.21 -2.11 19.01
CA LYS A 350 -5.09 -1.03 20.02
C LYS A 350 -4.27 0.13 19.46
N GLY A 351 -4.72 1.35 19.71
CA GLY A 351 -4.07 2.61 19.33
C GLY A 351 -4.45 3.13 17.94
N LEU A 352 -5.14 2.34 17.13
CA LEU A 352 -5.51 2.72 15.77
C LEU A 352 -6.65 3.74 15.73
N GLY A 353 -7.48 3.80 16.78
CA GLY A 353 -8.68 4.62 16.79
C GLY A 353 -9.70 4.12 15.77
N LEU A 354 -10.38 5.05 15.09
CA LEU A 354 -11.36 4.76 14.04
C LEU A 354 -10.77 4.81 12.62
N GLU A 355 -9.45 4.83 12.50
CA GLU A 355 -8.76 4.94 11.22
C GLU A 355 -9.01 3.72 10.32
N ASP A 356 -9.35 3.97 9.06
CA ASP A 356 -9.56 2.91 8.06
C ASP A 356 -8.28 2.57 7.28
N LEU A 357 -7.31 3.50 7.23
CA LEU A 357 -6.05 3.40 6.48
C LEU A 357 -6.22 3.28 4.95
N GLU A 358 -7.34 3.78 4.41
CA GLU A 358 -7.73 3.69 2.98
C GLU A 358 -7.57 5.05 2.25
N GLY A 359 -6.49 5.76 2.58
CA GLY A 359 -6.23 7.10 2.05
C GLY A 359 -5.73 7.09 0.60
N CYS A 360 -4.98 6.07 0.20
CA CYS A 360 -4.34 5.97 -1.11
C CYS A 360 -5.37 5.90 -2.24
N GLU A 361 -6.43 5.12 -2.09
CA GLU A 361 -7.49 4.89 -3.08
C GLU A 361 -8.24 6.20 -3.36
N ARG A 362 -8.48 6.98 -2.30
CA ARG A 362 -9.11 8.31 -2.37
C ARG A 362 -8.23 9.29 -3.14
N PHE A 363 -6.92 9.27 -2.89
CA PHE A 363 -5.96 10.10 -3.62
C PHE A 363 -5.88 9.67 -5.09
N PHE A 364 -5.71 8.38 -5.37
CA PHE A 364 -5.62 7.83 -6.71
C PHE A 364 -6.84 8.10 -7.56
N SER A 365 -8.05 8.01 -6.97
CA SER A 365 -9.29 8.36 -7.67
C SER A 365 -9.25 9.76 -8.29
N LYS A 366 -8.55 10.72 -7.68
CA LYS A 366 -8.42 12.09 -8.20
C LYS A 366 -7.16 12.23 -9.07
N SER A 367 -6.03 11.70 -8.62
CA SER A 367 -4.75 11.84 -9.33
C SER A 367 -4.72 11.13 -10.68
N ASN A 368 -5.56 10.10 -10.88
CA ASN A 368 -5.67 9.38 -12.15
C ASN A 368 -6.01 10.28 -13.35
N ALA A 369 -6.63 11.45 -13.11
CA ALA A 369 -6.88 12.44 -14.14
C ALA A 369 -5.59 12.96 -14.82
N LEU A 370 -4.44 12.89 -14.14
CA LEU A 370 -3.12 13.24 -14.71
C LEU A 370 -2.61 12.22 -15.74
N ALA A 371 -3.19 11.02 -15.81
CA ALA A 371 -2.69 9.97 -16.68
C ALA A 371 -2.69 10.39 -18.16
N GLY A 372 -3.72 11.13 -18.60
CA GLY A 372 -3.86 11.58 -19.98
C GLY A 372 -2.76 12.55 -20.41
N SER A 373 -2.42 13.53 -19.57
CA SER A 373 -1.35 14.50 -19.85
C SER A 373 0.05 13.93 -19.60
N GLY A 374 0.21 12.98 -18.66
CA GLY A 374 1.49 12.39 -18.29
C GLY A 374 1.98 11.24 -19.19
N ARG A 375 1.08 10.56 -19.93
CA ARG A 375 1.43 9.33 -20.68
C ARG A 375 2.56 9.51 -21.69
N TYR A 376 2.55 10.62 -22.42
CA TYR A 376 3.47 10.92 -23.53
C TYR A 376 4.47 12.04 -23.20
N ALA A 377 4.47 12.51 -21.95
CA ALA A 377 5.42 13.50 -21.46
C ALA A 377 6.82 12.90 -21.33
N SER A 378 7.86 13.73 -21.22
CA SER A 378 9.18 13.24 -20.78
C SER A 378 9.12 12.84 -19.29
N GLY A 379 10.12 12.07 -18.83
CA GLY A 379 10.23 11.69 -17.41
C GLY A 379 10.17 12.90 -16.47
N PHE A 380 10.91 13.97 -16.79
CA PHE A 380 10.88 15.21 -16.01
C PHE A 380 9.50 15.86 -15.96
N HIS A 381 8.85 16.12 -17.10
CA HIS A 381 7.55 16.81 -17.11
C HIS A 381 6.45 15.97 -16.44
N ARG A 382 6.53 14.63 -16.53
CA ARG A 382 5.63 13.75 -15.79
C ARG A 382 5.79 13.94 -14.28
N LYS A 383 7.02 13.88 -13.77
CA LYS A 383 7.31 14.13 -12.35
C LYS A 383 6.86 15.54 -11.94
N GLN A 384 7.13 16.54 -12.77
CA GLN A 384 6.69 17.93 -12.56
C GLN A 384 5.18 18.05 -12.41
N GLY A 385 4.40 17.43 -13.32
CA GLY A 385 2.94 17.44 -13.20
C GLY A 385 2.44 16.77 -11.92
N ILE A 386 3.04 15.64 -11.54
CA ILE A 386 2.64 14.90 -10.33
C ILE A 386 2.99 15.69 -9.06
N GLU A 387 4.21 16.25 -8.96
CA GLU A 387 4.64 17.01 -7.79
C GLU A 387 3.80 18.28 -7.61
N GLU A 388 3.59 19.06 -8.67
CA GLU A 388 2.76 20.27 -8.62
C GLU A 388 1.33 19.94 -8.18
N TYR A 389 0.79 18.80 -8.63
CA TYR A 389 -0.50 18.29 -8.19
C TYR A 389 -0.51 17.90 -6.71
N CYS A 390 0.49 17.15 -6.23
CA CYS A 390 0.60 16.79 -4.81
C CYS A 390 0.68 18.05 -3.93
N LYS A 391 1.57 19.00 -4.26
CA LYS A 391 1.71 20.27 -3.52
C LYS A 391 0.40 21.06 -3.49
N HIS A 392 -0.31 21.13 -4.61
CA HIS A 392 -1.60 21.82 -4.70
C HIS A 392 -2.71 21.13 -3.90
N VAL A 393 -2.81 19.80 -3.98
CA VAL A 393 -3.78 19.04 -3.18
C VAL A 393 -3.52 19.26 -1.69
N ASP A 394 -2.27 19.15 -1.24
CA ASP A 394 -1.89 19.37 0.16
C ASP A 394 -2.24 20.80 0.62
N ALA A 395 -1.80 21.81 -0.13
CA ALA A 395 -1.97 23.22 0.24
C ALA A 395 -3.43 23.68 0.21
N PHE A 396 -4.27 23.10 -0.63
CA PHE A 396 -5.65 23.55 -0.81
C PHE A 396 -6.69 22.56 -0.32
N GLU A 397 -6.73 21.35 -0.87
CA GLU A 397 -7.81 20.40 -0.55
C GLU A 397 -7.60 19.75 0.82
N THR A 398 -6.41 19.22 1.07
CA THR A 398 -6.10 18.50 2.31
C THR A 398 -6.09 19.47 3.49
N SER A 399 -5.37 20.60 3.36
CA SER A 399 -5.33 21.64 4.41
C SER A 399 -6.72 22.16 4.76
N GLN A 400 -7.55 22.54 3.77
CA GLN A 400 -8.91 23.02 4.04
C GLN A 400 -9.79 21.98 4.77
N ASN A 401 -9.59 20.70 4.48
CA ASN A 401 -10.39 19.61 5.04
C ASN A 401 -9.83 19.04 6.34
N LEU A 402 -8.64 19.43 6.80
CA LEU A 402 -8.00 18.90 8.01
C LEU A 402 -8.91 18.96 9.25
N SER A 403 -9.41 20.16 9.59
CA SER A 403 -10.34 20.32 10.72
C SER A 403 -11.70 19.64 10.48
N LYS A 404 -12.15 19.51 9.22
CA LYS A 404 -13.38 18.78 8.90
C LYS A 404 -13.21 17.30 9.19
N PHE A 405 -12.11 16.69 8.77
CA PHE A 405 -11.78 15.30 9.06
C PHE A 405 -11.76 15.07 10.58
N ILE A 406 -11.08 15.92 11.34
CA ILE A 406 -11.00 15.81 12.81
C ILE A 406 -12.40 15.91 13.45
N VAL A 407 -13.18 16.93 13.09
CA VAL A 407 -14.53 17.15 13.66
C VAL A 407 -15.51 16.03 13.29
N ASP A 408 -15.49 15.56 12.05
CA ASP A 408 -16.39 14.50 11.60
C ASP A 408 -16.06 13.17 12.32
N ASN A 409 -14.77 12.83 12.47
CA ASN A 409 -14.35 11.65 13.24
C ASN A 409 -14.68 11.80 14.73
N TYR A 410 -14.57 12.99 15.30
CA TYR A 410 -14.95 13.24 16.70
C TYR A 410 -16.44 12.96 16.92
N LYS A 411 -17.30 13.49 16.05
CA LYS A 411 -18.76 13.27 16.10
C LYS A 411 -19.10 11.80 15.89
N GLN A 412 -18.41 11.12 14.97
CA GLN A 412 -18.57 9.69 14.76
C GLN A 412 -18.21 8.88 16.01
N ALA A 413 -17.08 9.21 16.67
CA ALA A 413 -16.64 8.56 17.88
C ALA A 413 -17.64 8.75 19.04
N LEU A 414 -18.14 9.97 19.26
CA LEU A 414 -19.19 10.25 20.24
C LEU A 414 -20.46 9.42 19.96
N SER A 415 -20.89 9.36 18.69
CA SER A 415 -22.06 8.57 18.30
C SER A 415 -21.89 7.07 18.58
N ILE A 416 -20.68 6.53 18.38
CA ILE A 416 -20.37 5.13 18.71
C ILE A 416 -20.39 4.90 20.22
N ILE A 417 -19.76 5.80 20.99
CA ILE A 417 -19.69 5.71 22.46
C ILE A 417 -21.09 5.78 23.09
N ALA A 418 -22.00 6.59 22.54
CA ALA A 418 -23.38 6.66 22.98
C ALA A 418 -24.13 5.31 22.91
N GLY A 419 -23.67 4.37 22.08
CA GLY A 419 -24.18 3.00 21.99
C GLY A 419 -23.84 2.10 23.19
N GLU A 420 -22.97 2.52 24.10
CA GLU A 420 -22.50 1.68 25.22
C GLU A 420 -23.63 1.25 26.16
N GLY A 421 -24.61 2.12 26.41
CA GLY A 421 -25.77 1.77 27.25
C GLY A 421 -26.64 0.67 26.63
N LEU A 422 -26.69 0.57 25.29
CA LEU A 422 -27.35 -0.54 24.62
C LEU A 422 -26.53 -1.82 24.74
N LEU A 423 -25.21 -1.74 24.55
CA LEU A 423 -24.30 -2.88 24.71
C LEU A 423 -24.43 -3.50 26.10
N LYS A 424 -24.41 -2.69 27.18
CA LYS A 424 -24.55 -3.18 28.56
C LYS A 424 -25.87 -3.93 28.79
N ARG A 425 -26.99 -3.42 28.25
CA ARG A 425 -28.29 -4.10 28.33
C ARG A 425 -28.30 -5.42 27.57
N GLN A 426 -27.69 -5.46 26.38
CA GLN A 426 -27.61 -6.68 25.58
C GLN A 426 -26.70 -7.72 26.25
N MET A 427 -25.56 -7.32 26.82
CA MET A 427 -24.70 -8.18 27.62
C MET A 427 -25.46 -8.82 28.78
N ALA A 428 -26.20 -8.03 29.55
CA ALA A 428 -27.01 -8.53 30.66
C ALA A 428 -28.06 -9.55 30.18
N SER A 429 -28.74 -9.28 29.06
CA SER A 429 -29.73 -10.20 28.49
C SER A 429 -29.13 -11.50 27.96
N SER A 430 -27.84 -11.51 27.61
CA SER A 430 -27.10 -12.68 27.13
C SER A 430 -26.30 -13.37 28.23
N GLY A 431 -26.43 -12.97 29.50
CA GLY A 431 -25.71 -13.57 30.63
C GLY A 431 -24.20 -13.29 30.63
N ILE A 432 -23.76 -12.18 30.01
CA ILE A 432 -22.35 -11.79 29.95
C ILE A 432 -22.09 -10.76 31.06
N GLU A 433 -21.37 -11.18 32.10
CA GLU A 433 -21.14 -10.36 33.30
C GLU A 433 -20.00 -9.35 33.15
N SER A 434 -18.93 -9.72 32.43
CA SER A 434 -17.73 -8.89 32.25
C SER A 434 -17.34 -8.71 30.79
N VAL A 435 -16.78 -7.55 30.47
CA VAL A 435 -16.15 -7.27 29.17
C VAL A 435 -14.83 -8.04 28.99
N ASP A 436 -14.23 -8.56 30.06
CA ASP A 436 -13.02 -9.39 29.98
C ASP A 436 -13.26 -10.69 29.19
N GLU A 437 -14.50 -11.20 29.22
CA GLU A 437 -14.93 -12.34 28.39
C GLU A 437 -14.70 -12.04 26.91
N PHE A 438 -14.89 -10.81 26.44
CA PHE A 438 -14.63 -10.45 25.04
C PHE A 438 -13.17 -10.58 24.64
N HIS A 439 -12.24 -10.22 25.55
CA HIS A 439 -10.81 -10.39 25.33
C HIS A 439 -10.42 -11.87 25.34
N LYS A 440 -10.97 -12.64 26.29
CA LYS A 440 -10.79 -14.09 26.39
C LYS A 440 -11.27 -14.81 25.13
N TRP A 441 -12.47 -14.48 24.65
CA TRP A 441 -13.05 -15.05 23.44
C TRP A 441 -12.24 -14.75 22.18
N LEU A 442 -11.65 -13.54 22.08
CA LEU A 442 -10.77 -13.20 20.96
C LEU A 442 -9.47 -14.04 20.97
N LYS A 443 -8.94 -14.29 22.17
CA LYS A 443 -7.76 -15.14 22.39
C LYS A 443 -8.08 -16.62 22.10
N GLU A 444 -9.17 -17.14 22.62
CA GLU A 444 -9.63 -18.51 22.37
C GLU A 444 -9.89 -18.77 20.87
N GLU A 445 -10.55 -17.84 20.17
CA GLU A 445 -10.76 -17.95 18.72
C GLU A 445 -9.43 -18.03 17.94
N ARG A 446 -8.42 -17.23 18.36
CA ARG A 446 -7.08 -17.26 17.77
C ARG A 446 -6.39 -18.59 18.03
N GLU A 447 -6.30 -19.00 19.30
CA GLU A 447 -5.60 -20.22 19.73
C GLU A 447 -6.19 -21.46 19.07
N TYR A 448 -7.52 -21.52 18.93
CA TYR A 448 -8.18 -22.60 18.19
C TYR A 448 -7.77 -22.60 16.71
N LEU A 449 -7.86 -21.47 16.00
CA LEU A 449 -7.52 -21.40 14.57
C LEU A 449 -6.03 -21.63 14.29
N GLU A 450 -5.15 -21.21 15.20
CA GLU A 450 -3.71 -21.48 15.15
C GLU A 450 -3.41 -22.94 15.50
N GLY A 451 -4.09 -23.52 16.48
CA GLY A 451 -3.97 -24.93 16.87
C GLY A 451 -4.34 -25.91 15.76
N LEU A 452 -5.28 -25.53 14.88
CA LEU A 452 -5.59 -26.31 13.66
C LEU A 452 -4.43 -26.31 12.64
N ARG A 453 -3.39 -25.47 12.79
CA ARG A 453 -2.17 -25.51 11.97
C ARG A 453 -1.13 -26.48 12.51
N THR A 454 -1.19 -26.81 13.79
CA THR A 454 -0.13 -27.54 14.50
C THR A 454 -0.59 -28.95 14.85
N GLU A 455 0.28 -29.93 14.61
CA GLU A 455 -0.02 -31.32 14.85
C GLU A 455 0.29 -31.73 16.30
N PRO A 456 -0.51 -32.62 16.95
CA PRO A 456 -0.17 -33.19 18.24
C PRO A 456 1.05 -34.11 18.12
N VAL A 457 1.99 -34.00 19.06
CA VAL A 457 3.34 -34.60 19.02
C VAL A 457 3.37 -36.12 19.20
N THR A 458 2.23 -36.82 19.13
CA THR A 458 2.11 -38.08 19.85
C THR A 458 2.95 -39.25 19.30
N GLU A 459 3.30 -39.37 18.02
CA GLU A 459 4.11 -40.51 17.52
C GLU A 459 4.90 -40.28 16.19
N THR A 460 5.73 -39.24 16.07
CA THR A 460 6.44 -38.90 14.81
C THR A 460 7.42 -39.96 14.31
N LEU A 461 8.32 -40.47 15.15
CA LEU A 461 9.45 -41.31 14.67
C LEU A 461 8.99 -42.62 13.99
N LYS A 462 7.99 -43.32 14.54
CA LYS A 462 7.44 -44.57 13.93
C LYS A 462 6.73 -44.30 12.60
N MET A 463 6.10 -43.13 12.46
CA MET A 463 5.42 -42.71 11.24
C MET A 463 6.42 -42.23 10.18
N ASP A 464 7.47 -41.52 10.60
CA ASP A 464 8.59 -41.10 9.76
C ASP A 464 9.36 -42.33 9.25
N TYR A 465 9.50 -43.36 10.08
CA TYR A 465 10.05 -44.66 9.69
C TYR A 465 9.16 -45.36 8.65
N TYR A 466 7.85 -45.42 8.86
CA TYR A 466 6.91 -45.95 7.88
C TYR A 466 6.96 -45.21 6.53
N ALA A 467 7.01 -43.87 6.55
CA ALA A 467 7.12 -43.04 5.36
C ALA A 467 8.46 -43.27 4.63
N SER A 468 9.56 -43.35 5.37
CA SER A 468 10.91 -43.64 4.85
C SER A 468 10.98 -45.01 4.18
N LEU A 469 10.33 -46.02 4.76
CA LEU A 469 10.19 -47.35 4.17
C LEU A 469 9.34 -47.36 2.88
N LYS A 470 8.24 -46.57 2.79
CA LYS A 470 7.50 -46.40 1.52
C LYS A 470 8.36 -45.70 0.45
N ASN A 471 9.15 -44.70 0.84
CA ASN A 471 10.08 -44.02 -0.05
C ASN A 471 11.16 -44.97 -0.58
N LEU A 472 11.72 -45.82 0.28
CA LEU A 472 12.65 -46.87 -0.11
C LEU A 472 12.01 -47.88 -1.07
N GLN A 473 10.80 -48.35 -0.80
CA GLN A 473 10.05 -49.24 -1.71
C GLN A 473 9.80 -48.57 -3.08
N LYS A 474 9.46 -47.29 -3.10
CA LYS A 474 9.24 -46.52 -4.34
C LYS A 474 10.54 -46.33 -5.13
N ALA A 475 11.65 -46.06 -4.45
CA ALA A 475 12.98 -45.95 -5.05
C ALA A 475 13.40 -47.29 -5.68
N HIS A 476 13.22 -48.42 -4.97
CA HIS A 476 13.48 -49.75 -5.51
C HIS A 476 12.59 -50.11 -6.70
N ARG A 477 11.28 -49.79 -6.65
CA ARG A 477 10.37 -50.01 -7.79
C ARG A 477 10.80 -49.22 -9.02
N ARG A 478 11.19 -47.95 -8.87
CA ARG A 478 11.70 -47.11 -9.96
C ARG A 478 13.01 -47.65 -10.54
N GLN A 479 13.94 -48.07 -9.69
CA GLN A 479 15.18 -48.71 -10.10
C GLN A 479 14.93 -50.01 -10.88
N CYS A 480 13.97 -50.83 -10.42
CA CYS A 480 13.58 -52.08 -11.07
C CYS A 480 12.88 -51.84 -12.42
N LEU A 481 11.88 -50.96 -12.47
CA LEU A 481 11.20 -50.56 -13.71
C LEU A 481 12.19 -50.06 -14.77
N TRP A 482 13.17 -49.24 -14.34
CA TRP A 482 14.24 -48.78 -15.23
C TRP A 482 15.15 -49.92 -15.69
N ALA A 483 15.52 -50.84 -14.80
CA ALA A 483 16.32 -52.00 -15.16
C ALA A 483 15.60 -52.90 -16.19
N THR A 484 14.27 -53.01 -16.11
CA THR A 484 13.45 -53.73 -17.10
C THR A 484 13.32 -52.97 -18.41
N GLN A 485 13.17 -51.64 -18.36
CA GLN A 485 12.97 -50.78 -19.53
C GLN A 485 14.26 -50.54 -20.34
N CYS A 486 15.43 -50.61 -19.71
CA CYS A 486 16.75 -50.57 -20.36
C CYS A 486 17.34 -51.96 -20.68
N GLY A 487 16.65 -53.05 -20.31
CA GLY A 487 17.06 -54.43 -20.56
C GLY A 487 16.76 -54.95 -21.96
N ALA A 488 16.03 -54.17 -22.79
CA ALA A 488 15.91 -54.46 -24.21
C ALA A 488 17.23 -54.11 -24.91
N PHE A 489 17.92 -55.13 -25.45
CA PHE A 489 19.13 -55.06 -26.27
C PHE A 489 19.30 -53.71 -26.98
N ILE A 490 20.17 -52.84 -26.45
CA ILE A 490 20.72 -51.74 -27.25
C ILE A 490 21.72 -52.40 -28.20
N ALA A 491 21.25 -52.75 -29.39
CA ALA A 491 22.16 -52.96 -30.51
C ALA A 491 22.93 -51.65 -30.68
N VAL A 492 24.22 -51.67 -30.35
CA VAL A 492 25.11 -50.55 -30.63
C VAL A 492 25.21 -50.49 -32.15
N ASP A 493 24.50 -49.55 -32.76
CA ASP A 493 24.70 -49.18 -34.15
C ASP A 493 26.10 -48.53 -34.27
N PRO A 494 27.06 -49.13 -35.00
CA PRO A 494 28.40 -48.58 -35.15
C PRO A 494 28.43 -47.21 -35.85
N SER A 495 27.32 -46.77 -36.45
CA SER A 495 27.25 -45.53 -37.21
C SER A 495 26.83 -44.29 -36.41
N ASN A 496 26.50 -44.43 -35.11
CA ASN A 496 26.12 -43.27 -34.28
C ASN A 496 26.62 -43.35 -32.82
N PRO A 497 27.82 -42.81 -32.49
CA PRO A 497 28.48 -43.00 -31.20
C PRO A 497 27.95 -42.15 -30.03
N THR A 498 26.83 -41.44 -30.16
CA THR A 498 26.43 -40.39 -29.19
C THR A 498 25.45 -40.82 -28.08
N LYS A 499 24.97 -42.07 -28.02
CA LYS A 499 24.01 -42.52 -26.97
C LYS A 499 24.61 -43.35 -25.81
N GLY A 500 25.85 -43.08 -25.42
CA GLY A 500 26.55 -43.79 -24.31
C GLY A 500 26.46 -43.16 -22.90
N PRO A 501 26.66 -41.83 -22.71
CA PRO A 501 26.91 -41.27 -21.36
C PRO A 501 25.67 -41.05 -20.48
N GLY A 502 24.50 -40.79 -21.09
CA GLY A 502 23.28 -40.40 -20.37
C GLY A 502 22.64 -41.54 -19.57
N VAL A 503 22.72 -42.78 -20.07
CA VAL A 503 22.11 -43.96 -19.43
C VAL A 503 22.89 -44.38 -18.18
N ALA A 504 24.22 -44.38 -18.26
CA ALA A 504 25.10 -44.68 -17.12
C ALA A 504 24.96 -43.63 -15.99
N THR A 505 24.92 -42.35 -16.34
CA THR A 505 24.72 -41.24 -15.40
C THR A 505 23.37 -41.33 -14.70
N ARG A 506 22.29 -41.62 -15.43
CA ARG A 506 20.94 -41.75 -14.86
C ARG A 506 20.79 -43.02 -13.99
N ARG A 507 21.47 -44.12 -14.35
CA ARG A 507 21.55 -45.33 -13.51
C ARG A 507 22.27 -45.05 -12.18
N ARG A 508 23.31 -44.21 -12.20
CA ARG A 508 24.00 -43.76 -10.99
C ARG A 508 23.07 -42.91 -10.11
N VAL A 509 22.36 -41.94 -10.69
CA VAL A 509 21.38 -41.10 -9.96
C VAL A 509 20.27 -41.91 -9.30
N GLU A 510 19.70 -42.91 -9.98
CA GLU A 510 18.65 -43.76 -9.38
C GLU A 510 19.21 -44.67 -8.28
N ARG A 511 20.46 -45.15 -8.40
CA ARG A 511 21.15 -45.87 -7.33
C ARG A 511 21.40 -44.97 -6.11
N GLU A 512 21.90 -43.75 -6.32
CA GLU A 512 22.12 -42.76 -5.26
C GLU A 512 20.82 -42.36 -4.55
N LYS A 513 19.67 -42.39 -5.22
CA LYS A 513 18.35 -42.20 -4.58
C LYS A 513 17.97 -43.38 -3.67
N VAL A 514 18.24 -44.62 -4.09
CA VAL A 514 18.03 -45.82 -3.26
C VAL A 514 18.97 -45.81 -2.07
N ASP A 515 20.24 -45.46 -2.27
CA ASP A 515 21.25 -45.40 -1.20
C ASP A 515 20.86 -44.34 -0.15
N ARG A 516 20.45 -43.14 -0.58
CA ARG A 516 19.93 -42.09 0.32
C ARG A 516 18.68 -42.53 1.08
N ALA A 517 17.72 -43.17 0.41
CA ALA A 517 16.52 -43.68 1.06
C ALA A 517 16.86 -44.81 2.06
N THR A 518 17.86 -45.63 1.76
CA THR A 518 18.34 -46.71 2.65
C THR A 518 19.03 -46.14 3.88
N GLN A 519 19.88 -45.11 3.71
CA GLN A 519 20.52 -44.42 4.83
C GLN A 519 19.51 -43.76 5.76
N ALA A 520 18.47 -43.11 5.21
CA ALA A 520 17.39 -42.53 6.02
C ALA A 520 16.62 -43.60 6.82
N VAL A 521 16.34 -44.76 6.21
CA VAL A 521 15.72 -45.90 6.89
C VAL A 521 16.65 -46.47 7.98
N HIS A 522 17.96 -46.62 7.73
CA HIS A 522 18.92 -47.13 8.71
C HIS A 522 19.08 -46.19 9.91
N ALA A 523 19.13 -44.88 9.69
CA ALA A 523 19.19 -43.89 10.76
C ALA A 523 18.00 -44.05 11.71
N LEU A 524 16.80 -44.19 11.16
CA LEU A 524 15.58 -44.41 11.94
C LEU A 524 15.51 -45.80 12.58
N GLU A 525 16.06 -46.84 11.96
CA GLU A 525 16.17 -48.19 12.54
C GLU A 525 17.08 -48.19 13.78
N MET A 526 18.19 -47.45 13.73
CA MET A 526 19.08 -47.27 14.88
C MET A 526 18.44 -46.45 15.99
N GLU A 527 17.74 -45.37 15.64
CA GLU A 527 17.10 -44.47 16.61
C GLU A 527 15.89 -45.13 17.31
N LEU A 528 15.15 -45.99 16.60
CA LEU A 528 13.98 -46.71 17.12
C LEU A 528 14.31 -48.09 17.71
N ASP A 529 15.58 -48.50 17.74
CA ASP A 529 16.05 -49.83 18.16
C ASP A 529 15.27 -50.97 17.46
N ILE A 530 15.16 -50.90 16.13
CA ILE A 530 14.41 -51.86 15.32
C ILE A 530 15.36 -52.97 14.84
N PRO A 531 15.28 -54.19 15.39
CA PRO A 531 16.21 -55.27 15.05
C PRO A 531 15.92 -55.89 13.67
N VAL A 532 14.68 -55.78 13.19
CA VAL A 532 14.23 -56.34 11.91
C VAL A 532 13.35 -55.33 11.19
N ARG A 533 13.76 -54.96 9.97
CA ARG A 533 13.04 -54.02 9.11
C ARG A 533 11.57 -54.39 8.94
N TRP A 534 10.68 -53.42 9.10
CA TRP A 534 9.25 -53.63 8.89
C TRP A 534 8.95 -53.93 7.42
N THR A 535 8.05 -54.89 7.21
CA THR A 535 7.55 -55.26 5.88
C THR A 535 6.04 -55.07 5.81
N PRO A 536 5.43 -55.01 4.61
CA PRO A 536 3.98 -54.94 4.47
C PRO A 536 3.17 -56.02 5.22
N LYS A 537 3.81 -57.12 5.62
CA LYS A 537 3.21 -58.22 6.36
C LYS A 537 3.34 -58.09 7.90
N SER A 538 4.30 -57.30 8.39
CA SER A 538 4.56 -57.10 9.83
C SER A 538 3.40 -56.38 10.53
N ALA A 539 3.20 -56.66 11.82
CA ALA A 539 2.12 -56.08 12.61
C ALA A 539 2.36 -54.57 12.83
N GLU A 540 3.60 -54.21 13.06
CA GLU A 540 4.11 -52.85 13.28
C GLU A 540 3.90 -51.99 12.03
N TRP A 541 4.13 -52.54 10.84
CA TRP A 541 3.81 -51.86 9.58
C TRP A 541 2.32 -51.58 9.42
N LYS A 542 1.47 -52.55 9.78
CA LYS A 542 0.01 -52.40 9.70
C LYS A 542 -0.48 -51.35 10.71
N GLN A 543 0.04 -51.36 11.93
CA GLN A 543 -0.26 -50.34 12.94
C GLN A 543 0.20 -48.95 12.50
N ALA A 544 1.44 -48.81 12.04
CA ALA A 544 1.96 -47.54 11.55
C ALA A 544 1.20 -47.04 10.30
N LYS A 545 0.76 -47.95 9.41
CA LYS A 545 -0.13 -47.60 8.30
C LYS A 545 -1.44 -47.00 8.82
N VAL A 546 -2.10 -47.64 9.78
CA VAL A 546 -3.35 -47.13 10.36
C VAL A 546 -3.14 -45.75 10.99
N LEU A 547 -2.05 -45.56 11.73
CA LEU A 547 -1.70 -44.27 12.33
C LEU A 547 -1.47 -43.18 11.28
N VAL A 548 -0.75 -43.49 10.19
CA VAL A 548 -0.47 -42.54 9.10
C VAL A 548 -1.75 -42.18 8.34
N THR A 549 -2.61 -43.16 8.04
CA THR A 549 -3.89 -42.90 7.37
C THR A 549 -4.84 -42.09 8.28
N GLN A 550 -4.87 -42.37 9.59
CA GLN A 550 -5.63 -41.58 10.56
C GLN A 550 -5.09 -40.15 10.70
N ARG A 551 -3.77 -39.95 10.67
CA ARG A 551 -3.13 -38.63 10.65
C ARG A 551 -3.47 -37.86 9.40
N GLU A 552 -3.36 -38.49 8.23
CA GLU A 552 -3.70 -37.85 6.96
C GLU A 552 -5.17 -37.42 6.96
N TYR A 553 -6.08 -38.30 7.39
CA TYR A 553 -7.49 -37.94 7.58
C TYR A 553 -7.68 -36.75 8.52
N ARG A 554 -7.06 -36.76 9.71
CA ARG A 554 -7.14 -35.65 10.68
C ARG A 554 -6.59 -34.34 10.11
N GLN A 555 -5.46 -34.37 9.40
CA GLN A 555 -4.90 -33.19 8.75
C GLN A 555 -5.83 -32.63 7.67
N ARG A 556 -6.47 -33.48 6.86
CA ARG A 556 -7.45 -33.04 5.86
C ARG A 556 -8.72 -32.50 6.50
N LEU A 557 -9.15 -33.12 7.61
CA LEU A 557 -10.29 -32.65 8.41
C LEU A 557 -10.00 -31.27 9.02
N ASP A 558 -8.86 -31.09 9.68
CA ASP A 558 -8.44 -29.80 10.27
C ASP A 558 -8.30 -28.71 9.19
N GLU A 559 -7.77 -29.05 8.01
CA GLU A 559 -7.66 -28.15 6.86
C GLU A 559 -9.04 -27.69 6.37
N LEU A 560 -9.97 -28.64 6.19
CA LEU A 560 -11.34 -28.37 5.75
C LEU A 560 -12.11 -27.55 6.79
N GLU A 561 -12.06 -27.94 8.07
CA GLU A 561 -12.69 -27.24 9.20
C GLU A 561 -12.23 -25.79 9.27
N ARG A 562 -10.92 -25.55 9.25
CA ARG A 562 -10.33 -24.20 9.28
C ARG A 562 -10.87 -23.32 8.15
N LEU A 563 -10.96 -23.85 6.93
CA LEU A 563 -11.43 -23.11 5.75
C LEU A 563 -12.94 -22.82 5.81
N VAL A 564 -13.74 -23.79 6.25
CA VAL A 564 -15.19 -23.65 6.38
C VAL A 564 -15.55 -22.66 7.49
N VAL A 565 -15.01 -22.84 8.70
CA VAL A 565 -15.24 -21.92 9.84
C VAL A 565 -14.83 -20.49 9.49
N SER A 566 -13.67 -20.31 8.83
CA SER A 566 -13.23 -19.00 8.35
C SER A 566 -14.23 -18.38 7.36
N ARG A 567 -14.69 -19.16 6.37
CA ARG A 567 -15.66 -18.69 5.37
C ARG A 567 -16.99 -18.30 6.01
N MET A 568 -17.49 -19.07 6.97
CA MET A 568 -18.74 -18.75 7.65
C MET A 568 -18.67 -17.42 8.39
N PHE A 569 -17.56 -17.16 9.10
CA PHE A 569 -17.38 -15.89 9.81
C PHE A 569 -17.29 -14.70 8.85
N GLU A 570 -16.76 -14.91 7.65
CA GLU A 570 -16.72 -13.89 6.60
C GLU A 570 -18.06 -13.67 5.90
N LEU A 571 -18.86 -14.72 5.71
CA LEU A 571 -20.20 -14.60 5.13
C LEU A 571 -21.12 -13.68 5.95
N THR A 572 -20.98 -13.68 7.29
CA THR A 572 -21.71 -12.73 8.15
C THR A 572 -21.40 -11.26 7.82
N LYS A 573 -20.27 -10.98 7.16
CA LYS A 573 -19.83 -9.63 6.79
C LYS A 573 -20.31 -9.19 5.40
N VAL A 574 -20.77 -10.12 4.54
CA VAL A 574 -21.33 -9.82 3.20
C VAL A 574 -22.62 -9.01 3.31
N ASN A 575 -23.41 -9.26 4.35
CA ASN A 575 -24.69 -8.59 4.60
C ASN A 575 -24.56 -7.36 5.52
N MET A 576 -23.33 -6.87 5.79
CA MET A 576 -23.16 -5.64 6.58
C MET A 576 -23.74 -4.44 5.82
N SER A 577 -24.73 -3.79 6.42
CA SER A 577 -25.28 -2.53 5.95
C SER A 577 -24.17 -1.46 5.87
N GLN A 578 -24.27 -0.57 4.87
CA GLN A 578 -23.28 0.49 4.56
C GLN A 578 -21.93 0.06 3.95
N THR A 579 -21.79 -1.18 3.47
CA THR A 579 -20.61 -1.56 2.67
C THR A 579 -20.72 -1.03 1.23
N GLY A 580 -19.76 -0.18 0.82
CA GLY A 580 -19.70 0.38 -0.53
C GLY A 580 -19.60 -0.70 -1.62
N TYR A 581 -20.09 -0.42 -2.84
CA TYR A 581 -20.17 -1.40 -3.95
C TYR A 581 -18.81 -2.09 -4.25
N LYS A 582 -17.70 -1.34 -4.23
CA LYS A 582 -16.36 -1.88 -4.45
C LYS A 582 -15.95 -2.88 -3.37
N LEU A 583 -16.22 -2.59 -2.09
CA LEU A 583 -15.95 -3.50 -0.97
C LEU A 583 -16.76 -4.79 -1.10
N ARG A 584 -18.04 -4.68 -1.47
CA ARG A 584 -18.88 -5.87 -1.72
C ARG A 584 -18.33 -6.72 -2.86
N LYS A 585 -17.86 -6.10 -3.95
CA LYS A 585 -17.21 -6.81 -5.06
C LYS A 585 -15.91 -7.50 -4.60
N HIS A 586 -15.10 -6.84 -3.77
CA HIS A 586 -13.87 -7.41 -3.24
C HIS A 586 -14.13 -8.57 -2.27
N ILE A 587 -15.07 -8.41 -1.33
CA ILE A 587 -15.52 -9.50 -0.44
C ILE A 587 -16.06 -10.66 -1.27
N SER A 588 -16.90 -10.39 -2.28
CA SER A 588 -17.45 -11.42 -3.17
C SER A 588 -16.37 -12.16 -3.97
N SER A 589 -15.38 -11.45 -4.52
CA SER A 589 -14.27 -12.07 -5.25
C SER A 589 -13.43 -12.96 -4.33
N ASN A 590 -13.18 -12.53 -3.10
CA ASN A 590 -12.44 -13.32 -2.12
C ASN A 590 -13.23 -14.55 -1.65
N LEU A 591 -14.56 -14.44 -1.53
CA LEU A 591 -15.43 -15.58 -1.25
C LEU A 591 -15.44 -16.60 -2.39
N GLN A 592 -15.38 -16.16 -3.65
CA GLN A 592 -15.23 -17.05 -4.81
C GLN A 592 -13.92 -17.84 -4.74
N THR A 593 -12.79 -17.16 -4.51
CA THR A 593 -11.48 -17.82 -4.36
C THR A 593 -11.47 -18.84 -3.22
N ARG A 594 -12.10 -18.50 -2.07
CA ARG A 594 -12.23 -19.41 -0.93
C ARG A 594 -13.12 -20.61 -1.23
N SER A 595 -14.17 -20.41 -2.00
CA SER A 595 -15.04 -21.50 -2.41
C SER A 595 -14.25 -22.54 -3.22
N GLN A 596 -13.32 -22.10 -4.06
CA GLN A 596 -12.44 -23.01 -4.78
C GLN A 596 -11.46 -23.76 -3.84
N ALA A 597 -10.85 -23.06 -2.88
CA ALA A 597 -9.98 -23.71 -1.89
C ALA A 597 -10.73 -24.76 -1.05
N ILE A 598 -11.97 -24.48 -0.65
CA ILE A 598 -12.82 -25.43 0.07
C ILE A 598 -13.15 -26.64 -0.81
N ARG A 599 -13.44 -26.46 -2.11
CA ARG A 599 -13.65 -27.60 -3.03
C ARG A 599 -12.43 -28.51 -3.09
N THR A 600 -11.23 -27.93 -3.17
CA THR A 600 -9.98 -28.70 -3.17
C THR A 600 -9.79 -29.44 -1.84
N ALA A 601 -9.95 -28.77 -0.71
CA ALA A 601 -9.84 -29.38 0.62
C ALA A 601 -10.89 -30.48 0.85
N LEU A 602 -12.13 -30.28 0.36
CA LEU A 602 -13.21 -31.26 0.40
C LEU A 602 -12.86 -32.52 -0.40
N GLY A 603 -12.27 -32.35 -1.58
CA GLY A 603 -11.76 -33.47 -2.38
C GLY A 603 -10.69 -34.27 -1.64
N HIS A 604 -9.74 -33.59 -0.99
CA HIS A 604 -8.71 -34.25 -0.17
C HIS A 604 -9.30 -34.95 1.05
N TYR A 605 -10.26 -34.33 1.74
CA TYR A 605 -10.97 -34.93 2.87
C TYR A 605 -11.71 -36.20 2.45
N ASN A 606 -12.51 -36.15 1.39
CA ASN A 606 -13.29 -37.30 0.91
C ASN A 606 -12.38 -38.46 0.49
N ALA A 607 -11.22 -38.17 -0.12
CA ALA A 607 -10.24 -39.19 -0.46
C ALA A 607 -9.66 -39.85 0.80
N ALA A 608 -9.25 -39.07 1.81
CA ALA A 608 -8.71 -39.59 3.06
C ALA A 608 -9.77 -40.32 3.91
N ALA A 609 -11.01 -39.85 3.90
CA ALA A 609 -12.17 -40.46 4.56
C ALA A 609 -12.46 -41.88 4.03
N ALA A 610 -12.34 -42.06 2.71
CA ALA A 610 -12.55 -43.35 2.03
C ALA A 610 -11.41 -44.36 2.28
N GLU A 611 -10.20 -43.89 2.63
CA GLU A 611 -9.04 -44.76 2.89
C GLU A 611 -9.04 -45.37 4.31
N LEU A 612 -9.88 -44.85 5.21
CA LEU A 612 -10.01 -45.37 6.57
C LEU A 612 -10.77 -46.70 6.62
N ASP A 613 -10.51 -47.49 7.67
CA ASP A 613 -11.21 -48.73 7.98
C ASP A 613 -11.78 -48.67 9.41
N PRO A 614 -13.11 -48.56 9.59
CA PRO A 614 -14.13 -48.41 8.54
C PRO A 614 -14.08 -47.02 7.85
N PRO A 615 -14.54 -46.91 6.58
CA PRO A 615 -14.59 -45.64 5.87
C PRO A 615 -15.46 -44.59 6.58
N ARG A 616 -15.07 -43.32 6.48
CA ARG A 616 -15.85 -42.19 7.02
C ARG A 616 -16.81 -41.63 5.95
N PRO A 617 -17.93 -41.00 6.35
CA PRO A 617 -18.86 -40.39 5.42
C PRO A 617 -18.18 -39.32 4.55
N SER A 618 -18.45 -39.36 3.25
CA SER A 618 -18.07 -38.31 2.31
C SER A 618 -19.03 -37.13 2.43
N LEU A 619 -18.51 -35.92 2.28
CA LEU A 619 -19.29 -34.69 2.24
C LEU A 619 -19.44 -34.17 0.81
N SER A 620 -20.63 -33.71 0.45
CA SER A 620 -20.93 -33.02 -0.79
C SER A 620 -20.64 -31.52 -0.68
N TRP A 621 -20.53 -30.86 -1.83
CA TRP A 621 -20.36 -29.40 -1.87
C TRP A 621 -21.58 -28.67 -1.32
N ASP A 622 -22.78 -29.17 -1.61
CA ASP A 622 -24.03 -28.55 -1.19
C ASP A 622 -24.19 -28.63 0.33
N GLU A 623 -23.84 -29.76 0.95
CA GLU A 623 -23.70 -29.86 2.41
C GLU A 623 -22.74 -28.77 2.91
N VAL A 624 -21.52 -28.66 2.38
CA VAL A 624 -20.54 -27.65 2.87
C VAL A 624 -20.96 -26.18 2.66
N VAL A 625 -21.86 -25.87 1.71
CA VAL A 625 -22.28 -24.49 1.38
C VAL A 625 -23.62 -24.08 1.97
N GLU A 626 -24.59 -24.99 2.08
CA GLU A 626 -25.94 -24.67 2.57
C GLU A 626 -25.96 -24.40 4.08
N TYR A 627 -24.93 -24.81 4.82
CA TYR A 627 -24.81 -24.54 6.26
C TYR A 627 -24.52 -23.06 6.54
N ALA A 628 -25.59 -22.29 6.72
CA ALA A 628 -25.54 -20.88 7.13
C ALA A 628 -25.13 -20.69 8.60
N PHE A 629 -25.19 -21.74 9.43
CA PHE A 629 -24.93 -21.66 10.88
C PHE A 629 -24.01 -22.80 11.36
N LEU A 630 -23.15 -22.48 12.34
CA LEU A 630 -22.20 -23.45 12.92
C LEU A 630 -22.90 -24.70 13.48
N ALA A 631 -24.15 -24.55 13.95
CA ALA A 631 -24.95 -25.63 14.53
C ALA A 631 -25.13 -26.82 13.58
N ASP A 632 -25.13 -26.56 12.26
CA ASP A 632 -25.49 -27.54 11.24
C ASP A 632 -24.27 -28.31 10.68
N PHE A 633 -23.05 -27.96 11.10
CA PHE A 633 -21.83 -28.65 10.65
C PHE A 633 -21.56 -29.87 11.55
N ASP A 634 -22.20 -31.01 11.24
CA ASP A 634 -21.99 -32.27 11.97
C ASP A 634 -20.54 -32.77 11.89
N LEU A 635 -19.77 -32.31 10.91
CA LEU A 635 -18.32 -32.55 10.80
C LEU A 635 -17.52 -32.04 12.02
N LEU A 636 -18.02 -31.01 12.74
CA LEU A 636 -17.38 -30.50 13.97
C LEU A 636 -17.53 -31.45 15.17
N ARG A 637 -18.36 -32.49 15.07
CA ARG A 637 -18.44 -33.54 16.11
C ARG A 637 -17.23 -34.46 16.08
N ASP A 638 -16.68 -34.66 14.89
CA ASP A 638 -15.52 -35.54 14.65
C ASP A 638 -14.20 -34.76 14.67
N SER A 639 -14.23 -33.43 14.82
CA SER A 639 -13.04 -32.61 14.97
C SER A 639 -12.47 -32.64 16.38
N ARG A 640 -11.26 -32.07 16.55
CA ARG A 640 -10.54 -32.11 17.84
C ARG A 640 -11.33 -31.45 18.98
N GLU A 641 -12.15 -30.44 18.65
CA GLU A 641 -13.01 -29.72 19.61
C GLU A 641 -14.33 -29.31 18.96
N ASP A 642 -15.47 -29.66 19.57
CA ASP A 642 -16.80 -29.18 19.14
C ASP A 642 -16.98 -27.70 19.49
N ILE A 643 -16.70 -26.81 18.54
CA ILE A 643 -16.79 -25.36 18.72
C ILE A 643 -18.22 -24.81 18.73
N ARG A 644 -19.24 -25.61 18.40
CA ARG A 644 -20.63 -25.11 18.26
C ARG A 644 -21.21 -24.67 19.59
N SER A 645 -20.74 -25.25 20.68
CA SER A 645 -21.10 -24.89 22.05
C SER A 645 -20.30 -23.70 22.60
N ARG A 646 -19.21 -23.30 21.93
CA ARG A 646 -18.30 -22.27 22.45
C ARG A 646 -18.95 -20.88 22.40
N PRO A 647 -18.90 -20.10 23.50
CA PRO A 647 -19.49 -18.76 23.53
C PRO A 647 -18.96 -17.81 22.46
N TRP A 648 -17.66 -17.86 22.14
CA TRP A 648 -17.03 -17.01 21.13
C TRP A 648 -17.50 -17.30 19.69
N ALA A 649 -18.06 -18.49 19.46
CA ALA A 649 -18.55 -18.94 18.16
C ALA A 649 -20.02 -18.55 17.91
N GLN A 650 -20.74 -18.07 18.93
CA GLN A 650 -22.15 -17.66 18.80
C GLN A 650 -22.28 -16.33 18.05
N PRO A 651 -23.19 -16.21 17.04
CA PRO A 651 -23.35 -14.98 16.25
C PRO A 651 -23.64 -13.72 17.07
N LEU A 652 -24.53 -13.83 18.07
CA LEU A 652 -24.88 -12.72 18.96
C LEU A 652 -23.67 -12.25 19.76
N ASN A 653 -22.94 -13.18 20.38
CA ASN A 653 -21.75 -12.90 21.17
C ASN A 653 -20.65 -12.23 20.35
N ARG A 654 -20.46 -12.65 19.08
CA ARG A 654 -19.54 -11.97 18.16
C ARG A 654 -19.96 -10.54 17.85
N ALA A 655 -21.25 -10.28 17.63
CA ALA A 655 -21.75 -8.94 17.38
C ALA A 655 -21.57 -8.01 18.59
N LEU A 656 -21.82 -8.52 19.80
CA LEU A 656 -21.59 -7.78 21.05
C LEU A 656 -20.10 -7.48 21.26
N ARG A 657 -19.25 -8.48 21.06
CA ARG A 657 -17.78 -8.33 21.11
C ARG A 657 -17.27 -7.29 20.11
N ASP A 658 -17.70 -7.37 18.85
CA ASP A 658 -17.29 -6.41 17.82
C ASP A 658 -17.76 -4.98 18.16
N THR A 659 -18.96 -4.85 18.74
CA THR A 659 -19.49 -3.56 19.23
C THR A 659 -18.65 -3.01 20.38
N TYR A 660 -18.28 -3.85 21.35
CA TYR A 660 -17.40 -3.47 22.45
C TYR A 660 -16.04 -2.94 21.96
N PHE A 661 -15.35 -3.70 21.10
CA PHE A 661 -14.06 -3.26 20.57
C PHE A 661 -14.18 -1.99 19.73
N LYS A 662 -15.28 -1.78 19.01
CA LYS A 662 -15.53 -0.54 18.28
C LYS A 662 -15.70 0.66 19.22
N ILE A 663 -16.34 0.49 20.37
CA ILE A 663 -16.45 1.54 21.40
C ILE A 663 -15.08 1.85 21.99
N GLU A 664 -14.26 0.84 22.28
CA GLU A 664 -12.87 1.03 22.74
C GLU A 664 -12.03 1.82 21.73
N ARG A 665 -12.12 1.47 20.44
CA ARG A 665 -11.48 2.21 19.35
C ARG A 665 -11.99 3.65 19.24
N ALA A 666 -13.28 3.89 19.44
CA ALA A 666 -13.84 5.25 19.46
C ALA A 666 -13.29 6.10 20.62
N ARG A 667 -13.08 5.50 21.80
CA ARG A 667 -12.45 6.20 22.94
C ARG A 667 -10.99 6.57 22.65
N GLU A 668 -10.24 5.66 22.04
CA GLU A 668 -8.87 5.94 21.58
C GLU A 668 -8.84 7.06 20.53
N GLU A 669 -9.81 7.07 19.61
CA GLU A 669 -9.94 8.13 18.61
C GLU A 669 -10.16 9.50 19.28
N ILE A 670 -11.05 9.61 20.27
CA ILE A 670 -11.26 10.87 21.01
C ILE A 670 -9.95 11.39 21.63
N LYS A 671 -9.21 10.53 22.32
CA LYS A 671 -7.92 10.90 22.92
C LYS A 671 -6.94 11.44 21.88
N ARG A 672 -6.82 10.73 20.76
CA ARG A 672 -5.97 11.17 19.65
C ARG A 672 -6.43 12.50 19.08
N LEU A 673 -7.72 12.67 18.83
CA LEU A 673 -8.26 13.90 18.27
C LEU A 673 -8.05 15.09 19.22
N HIS A 674 -8.08 14.90 20.54
CA HIS A 674 -7.71 15.96 21.48
C HIS A 674 -6.27 16.42 21.31
N VAL A 675 -5.33 15.48 21.14
CA VAL A 675 -3.93 15.81 20.84
C VAL A 675 -3.85 16.55 19.50
N GLU A 676 -4.43 16.00 18.43
CA GLU A 676 -4.40 16.59 17.09
C GLU A 676 -5.01 18.01 17.05
N ILE A 677 -6.13 18.25 17.74
CA ILE A 677 -6.77 19.57 17.82
C ILE A 677 -5.83 20.59 18.47
N LYS A 678 -5.23 20.26 19.61
CA LYS A 678 -4.28 21.15 20.32
C LYS A 678 -3.09 21.48 19.43
N ARG A 679 -2.50 20.47 18.76
CA ARG A 679 -1.38 20.67 17.83
C ARG A 679 -1.75 21.61 16.68
N VAL A 680 -2.91 21.43 16.06
CA VAL A 680 -3.35 22.27 14.93
C VAL A 680 -3.61 23.71 15.36
N ILE A 681 -4.32 23.92 16.48
CA ILE A 681 -4.60 25.28 16.99
C ILE A 681 -3.28 26.00 17.31
N THR A 682 -2.38 25.35 18.03
CA THR A 682 -1.10 25.93 18.44
C THR A 682 -0.23 26.22 17.21
N HIS A 683 -0.13 25.28 16.27
CA HIS A 683 0.60 25.49 15.01
C HIS A 683 0.06 26.68 14.22
N ILE A 684 -1.26 26.89 14.16
CA ILE A 684 -1.83 28.05 13.44
C ILE A 684 -1.28 29.36 14.02
N GLN A 685 -1.28 29.50 15.35
CA GLN A 685 -0.82 30.70 16.04
C GLN A 685 0.70 30.88 15.87
N ASP A 686 1.47 29.83 16.12
CA ASP A 686 2.93 29.88 16.05
C ASP A 686 3.43 30.14 14.62
N GLU A 687 2.85 29.48 13.62
CA GLU A 687 3.19 29.66 12.22
C GLU A 687 2.86 31.08 11.73
N GLU A 688 1.72 31.62 12.13
CA GLU A 688 1.32 32.99 11.78
C GLU A 688 2.28 34.02 12.39
N ASN A 689 2.55 33.91 13.69
CA ASN A 689 3.46 34.80 14.40
C ASN A 689 4.89 34.73 13.82
N PHE A 690 5.39 33.53 13.56
CA PHE A 690 6.70 33.31 12.95
C PHE A 690 6.80 33.97 11.57
N LEU A 691 5.78 33.82 10.73
CA LEU A 691 5.80 34.38 9.38
C LEU A 691 5.60 35.90 9.35
N ILE A 692 4.84 36.48 10.30
CA ILE A 692 4.75 37.93 10.48
C ILE A 692 6.12 38.49 10.88
N ALA A 693 6.80 37.88 11.86
CA ALA A 693 8.13 38.30 12.28
C ALA A 693 9.15 38.23 11.14
N ALA A 694 9.14 37.13 10.37
CA ALA A 694 10.02 36.97 9.21
C ALA A 694 9.72 37.98 8.08
N GLU A 695 8.45 38.33 7.87
CA GLU A 695 8.08 39.39 6.91
C GLU A 695 8.68 40.74 7.33
N GLU A 696 8.53 41.12 8.61
CA GLU A 696 8.99 42.40 9.13
C GLU A 696 10.52 42.50 9.12
N GLU A 697 11.21 41.42 9.49
CA GLU A 697 12.68 41.35 9.42
C GLU A 697 13.17 41.60 7.99
N GLN A 698 12.55 40.95 7.00
CA GLN A 698 12.94 41.11 5.60
C GLN A 698 12.47 42.42 4.96
N ARG A 699 11.48 43.11 5.54
CA ARG A 699 10.90 44.34 4.96
C ARG A 699 11.96 45.42 4.72
N HIS A 700 12.94 45.52 5.62
CA HIS A 700 14.03 46.49 5.52
C HIS A 700 15.24 46.01 4.73
N ILE A 701 15.41 44.69 4.55
CA ILE A 701 16.57 44.07 3.91
C ILE A 701 16.30 43.83 2.43
N ASP A 702 15.21 43.13 2.12
CA ASP A 702 14.76 42.83 0.77
C ASP A 702 13.22 42.93 0.72
N PRO A 703 12.68 44.10 0.34
CA PRO A 703 11.24 44.31 0.24
C PRO A 703 10.55 43.34 -0.74
N LEU A 704 11.24 42.85 -1.76
CA LEU A 704 10.68 41.88 -2.72
C LEU A 704 10.56 40.50 -2.07
N LEU A 705 11.56 40.08 -1.32
CA LEU A 705 11.51 38.84 -0.54
C LEU A 705 10.45 38.90 0.56
N SER A 706 10.37 40.02 1.29
CA SER A 706 9.32 40.27 2.30
C SER A 706 7.92 40.12 1.68
N TYR A 707 7.68 40.68 0.50
CA TYR A 707 6.43 40.48 -0.23
C TYR A 707 6.14 39.01 -0.59
N GLN A 708 7.17 38.23 -0.95
CA GLN A 708 6.99 36.80 -1.22
C GLN A 708 6.74 36.00 0.07
N ILE A 709 7.36 36.37 1.19
CA ILE A 709 7.06 35.80 2.52
C ILE A 709 5.61 36.11 2.90
N ALA A 710 5.13 37.34 2.70
CA ALA A 710 3.74 37.70 2.94
C ALA A 710 2.75 36.85 2.11
N LYS A 711 3.09 36.59 0.83
CA LYS A 711 2.31 35.66 -0.01
C LYS A 711 2.31 34.24 0.54
N TYR A 712 3.47 33.75 0.96
CA TYR A 712 3.62 32.44 1.57
C TYR A 712 2.82 32.34 2.88
N ARG A 713 2.86 33.35 3.76
CA ARG A 713 2.00 33.47 4.94
C ARG A 713 0.52 33.34 4.59
N ASN A 714 0.04 34.16 3.65
CA ASN A 714 -1.36 34.14 3.24
C ASN A 714 -1.80 32.79 2.64
N GLU A 715 -0.88 32.00 2.10
CA GLU A 715 -1.16 30.63 1.67
C GLU A 715 -1.27 29.68 2.87
N ARG A 716 -0.33 29.75 3.82
CA ARG A 716 -0.29 28.91 5.02
C ARG A 716 -1.43 29.18 6.01
N THR A 717 -1.82 30.44 6.19
CA THR A 717 -2.87 30.85 7.14
C THR A 717 -4.27 30.90 6.52
N ARG A 718 -4.40 30.63 5.22
CA ARG A 718 -5.66 30.80 4.46
C ARG A 718 -6.89 30.17 5.10
N PHE A 719 -6.72 29.01 5.73
CA PHE A 719 -7.83 28.24 6.31
C PHE A 719 -7.90 28.32 7.84
N ALA A 720 -7.05 29.11 8.47
CA ALA A 720 -6.96 29.26 9.93
C ALA A 720 -8.33 29.59 10.56
N SER A 721 -9.00 30.65 10.09
CA SER A 721 -10.32 31.05 10.60
C SER A 721 -11.37 29.96 10.45
N THR A 722 -11.33 29.19 9.35
CA THR A 722 -12.23 28.06 9.13
C THR A 722 -11.96 26.92 10.11
N HIS A 723 -10.69 26.65 10.43
CA HIS A 723 -10.28 25.62 11.38
C HIS A 723 -10.69 25.99 12.81
N ILE A 724 -10.34 27.20 13.26
CA ILE A 724 -10.69 27.69 14.60
C ILE A 724 -12.21 27.69 14.79
N ARG A 725 -12.98 28.22 13.84
CA ARG A 725 -14.45 28.18 13.91
C ARG A 725 -14.99 26.75 14.09
N ARG A 726 -14.47 25.78 13.34
CA ARG A 726 -14.91 24.38 13.44
C ARG A 726 -14.58 23.76 14.80
N PHE A 727 -13.43 24.08 15.37
CA PHE A 727 -13.05 23.59 16.70
C PHE A 727 -13.83 24.26 17.83
N ASN A 728 -14.13 25.56 17.72
CA ASN A 728 -14.99 26.25 18.69
C ASN A 728 -16.42 25.68 18.66
N GLU A 729 -16.97 25.42 17.48
CA GLU A 729 -18.28 24.75 17.36
C GLU A 729 -18.25 23.31 17.89
N LEU A 730 -17.11 22.63 17.79
CA LEU A 730 -16.94 21.30 18.40
C LEU A 730 -16.91 21.38 19.93
N ALA A 731 -16.27 22.40 20.50
CA ALA A 731 -16.16 22.61 21.94
C ALA A 731 -17.53 22.76 22.62
N LYS A 732 -18.52 23.30 21.91
CA LYS A 732 -19.91 23.49 22.39
C LYS A 732 -20.75 22.21 22.44
N LEU A 733 -20.22 21.05 22.03
CA LEU A 733 -21.00 19.80 22.02
C LEU A 733 -21.16 19.21 23.43
N PRO A 734 -22.40 18.87 23.86
CA PRO A 734 -22.64 18.27 25.17
C PRO A 734 -22.06 16.85 25.27
N GLY A 735 -21.53 16.50 26.45
CA GLY A 735 -21.03 15.14 26.75
C GLY A 735 -19.51 14.97 26.63
N ARG A 736 -18.73 16.03 26.86
CA ARG A 736 -17.28 15.91 27.01
C ARG A 736 -16.96 15.14 28.31
N PRO A 737 -16.11 14.11 28.30
CA PRO A 737 -15.58 13.55 29.53
C PRO A 737 -14.66 14.61 30.15
N GLY A 738 -15.18 15.36 31.12
CA GLY A 738 -14.55 16.56 31.68
C GLY A 738 -15.52 17.57 32.31
N GLU A 739 -16.84 17.44 32.12
CA GLU A 739 -17.83 18.24 32.87
C GLU A 739 -17.94 17.79 34.35
N SER A 740 -16.84 17.94 35.09
CA SER A 740 -16.91 18.31 36.51
C SER A 740 -16.61 19.81 36.57
N ARG A 741 -17.61 20.59 37.01
CA ARG A 741 -17.52 22.02 37.35
C ARG A 741 -16.15 22.39 37.94
N GLU A 742 -15.25 22.95 37.15
CA GLU A 742 -14.09 23.74 37.62
C GLU A 742 -13.31 24.49 36.51
N GLU A 743 -13.73 24.45 35.24
CA GLU A 743 -13.05 25.16 34.12
C GLU A 743 -13.93 26.27 33.50
N GLU A 744 -14.62 27.09 34.31
CA GLU A 744 -15.28 28.32 33.83
C GLU A 744 -14.28 29.47 33.58
N GLU A 745 -13.00 29.32 33.95
CA GLU A 745 -11.97 30.36 33.79
C GLU A 745 -11.27 30.33 32.41
N ASP A 746 -11.25 29.20 31.70
CA ASP A 746 -10.55 29.06 30.40
C ASP A 746 -11.42 29.49 29.19
N GLU A 747 -12.76 29.49 29.31
CA GLU A 747 -13.64 30.00 28.25
C GLU A 747 -13.55 31.52 28.10
N ALA A 748 -13.30 32.26 29.20
CA ALA A 748 -13.09 33.70 29.17
C ALA A 748 -11.78 34.08 28.45
N GLU A 749 -10.72 33.26 28.58
CA GLU A 749 -9.43 33.52 27.95
C GLU A 749 -9.46 33.25 26.43
N LEU A 750 -10.32 32.33 25.97
CA LEU A 750 -10.52 32.06 24.54
C LEU A 750 -11.38 33.14 23.86
N ASP A 751 -12.36 33.71 24.56
CA ASP A 751 -13.21 34.79 24.04
C ASP A 751 -12.48 36.15 24.01
N GLU A 752 -11.63 36.46 25.00
CA GLU A 752 -10.74 37.65 24.96
C GLU A 752 -9.74 37.57 23.79
N ARG A 753 -9.22 36.37 23.48
CA ARG A 753 -8.31 36.15 22.34
C ARG A 753 -9.02 36.30 20.99
N TYR A 754 -10.34 36.11 20.91
CA TYR A 754 -11.11 36.33 19.69
C TYR A 754 -11.24 37.81 19.34
N HIS A 755 -11.46 38.68 20.34
CA HIS A 755 -11.51 40.13 20.14
C HIS A 755 -10.17 40.74 19.71
N ALA A 756 -9.04 40.13 20.12
CA ALA A 756 -7.72 40.56 19.66
C ALA A 756 -7.47 40.25 18.17
N ILE A 757 -8.03 39.16 17.64
CA ILE A 757 -7.85 38.73 16.24
C ILE A 757 -8.76 39.52 15.28
N GLU A 758 -10.00 39.81 15.66
CA GLU A 758 -10.89 40.67 14.86
C GLU A 758 -10.38 42.12 14.77
N ALA A 759 -9.74 42.63 15.83
CA ALA A 759 -9.16 43.99 15.83
C ALA A 759 -7.94 44.14 14.90
N THR A 760 -7.29 43.04 14.52
CA THR A 760 -6.17 43.03 13.55
C THR A 760 -6.60 42.74 12.10
N ALA A 761 -7.88 42.41 11.87
CA ALA A 761 -8.44 42.07 10.56
C ALA A 761 -9.28 43.19 9.90
N THR A 762 -9.45 44.33 10.57
CA THR A 762 -9.90 45.63 10.00
C THR A 762 -8.72 46.58 9.88
#